data_AF-A0A1X4G6U6-F1
#
_entry.id   AF-A0A1X4G6U6-F1
#
_cell.length_a   1.000
_cell.length_b   1.000
_cell.length_c   1.000
_cell.angle_alpha   90.00
_cell.angle_beta   90.00
_cell.angle_gamma   90.00
#
_symmetry.space_group_name_H-M   'P 1'
#
loop_
_entity.id
_entity.type
_entity.pdbx_description
1 polymer ?
#
loop_
_entity_poly.entity_id
_entity_poly.type
_entity_poly.pdbx_seq_one_letter_code
_entity_poly.pdbx_strand_id
1 'polypeptide(L)'
;MQGKQAVQIALDYYRILGLPLAATEEQLCQAYNDRILQLPQREYSTLAIAARKRILEQAYMVLADSKERAKYDQVYLAYAYDQAKMDLGAELASSGEMAHQNHNPQLTIDVTKENLVGALVLLQELGEYELVLRLGQPYLTNRVAIKSDHHSQRRTLTSTDELSDIILTVSLSCLELGREQWQQGNYENAAISLETGEELLLRERMFTSVQAEITADLCKLRPYRILDLLALPIERIKERHQGWELLQNILDQRGGIDGMGNDQTGLNVDDFLRFIQQLRHHLTLSEQHKLFESESKRPSTVATYLLIYTLIARGFVQRQPALIRQSKHVLLRLSKRQDVHLEQALCALLLGQTEEATSVLELSQEYEPLTIIRQQSQDSPDLLPGLCLYCEQWLEQEVFPHFRDLTKQQASLKDYFADKQVQAYLEQLPADLYITEELRTVNNQVGSSWGIGSPHNSLREDEHLPVVSPSQNLEEWRETNVELASQISTPHRNISQYSHDSHSFLTEGGTKQSSKYKHRRRGSTSIQEEQIEERHLYNQSHTSKYRQNFTRTFPALFRLNTFFLLGGILGMWFLIPTIWGRLNSKMVDQPNLQVGKLAIQLNQPPVVISTLSRRPPPPSGQLTKAIAQRLIETWLSTKAAAMGPNHEIKRLDKILINPALSQWQSIVKQDMAIKRYRKYEHEVKIELVRQEGNTSNNAVVEATVKEITHFYRGENLQTSGREALRVRYDLTRQQKSWRIRNMTIVES
;
A
#
# COMPACT_ATOMS: atom_id res chain seq x y z
N MET A 1 -7.13 57.42 -22.61
CA MET A 1 -7.23 55.98 -22.94
C MET A 1 -6.30 55.24 -22.01
N GLN A 2 -6.79 54.26 -21.25
CA GLN A 2 -5.97 53.36 -20.43
C GLN A 2 -5.83 52.04 -21.19
N GLY A 3 -4.60 51.56 -21.39
CA GLY A 3 -4.39 50.28 -22.05
C GLY A 3 -4.93 49.14 -21.18
N LYS A 4 -5.79 48.29 -21.74
CA LYS A 4 -6.13 47.01 -21.12
C LYS A 4 -4.87 46.15 -21.12
N GLN A 5 -4.33 45.84 -19.94
CA GLN A 5 -3.37 44.75 -19.82
C GLN A 5 -4.14 43.43 -20.02
N ALA A 6 -3.98 42.87 -21.22
CA ALA A 6 -4.32 41.48 -21.49
C ALA A 6 -3.13 40.58 -21.11
N VAL A 7 -3.43 39.36 -20.68
CA VAL A 7 -2.47 38.28 -20.52
C VAL A 7 -2.67 37.36 -21.73
N GLN A 8 -1.61 37.15 -22.50
CA GLN A 8 -1.64 36.18 -23.59
C GLN A 8 -1.49 34.78 -23.02
N ILE A 9 -2.45 33.92 -23.32
CA ILE A 9 -2.48 32.53 -22.87
C ILE A 9 -2.51 31.62 -24.09
N ALA A 10 -1.58 30.68 -24.17
CA ALA A 10 -1.48 29.70 -25.25
C ALA A 10 -2.63 28.69 -25.13
N LEU A 11 -3.74 29.00 -25.82
CA LEU A 11 -4.98 28.25 -25.84
C LEU A 11 -5.62 28.44 -27.21
N ASP A 12 -5.95 27.34 -27.88
CA ASP A 12 -6.71 27.39 -29.13
C ASP A 12 -8.21 27.17 -28.91
N TYR A 13 -9.04 27.77 -29.77
CA TYR A 13 -10.49 27.73 -29.63
C TYR A 13 -11.09 26.33 -29.83
N TYR A 14 -10.43 25.46 -30.59
CA TYR A 14 -10.88 24.08 -30.81
C TYR A 14 -10.67 23.23 -29.55
N ARG A 15 -9.49 23.30 -28.92
CA ARG A 15 -9.18 22.63 -27.65
C ARG A 15 -10.06 23.14 -26.51
N ILE A 16 -10.32 24.44 -26.42
CA ILE A 16 -11.25 25.04 -25.45
C ILE A 16 -12.63 24.37 -25.51
N LEU A 17 -13.16 24.13 -26.72
CA LEU A 17 -14.45 23.45 -26.89
C LEU A 17 -14.34 21.91 -26.83
N GLY A 18 -13.15 21.34 -27.05
CA GLY A 18 -12.91 19.89 -27.09
C GLY A 18 -13.14 19.27 -28.47
N LEU A 19 -12.90 20.03 -29.54
CA LEU A 19 -13.21 19.66 -30.92
C LEU A 19 -11.94 19.45 -31.77
N PRO A 20 -11.99 18.60 -32.82
CA PRO A 20 -10.99 18.62 -33.89
C PRO A 20 -11.25 19.76 -34.88
N LEU A 21 -10.20 20.20 -35.59
CA LEU A 21 -10.25 21.21 -36.67
C LEU A 21 -11.36 20.93 -37.70
N ALA A 22 -11.60 19.65 -38.02
CA ALA A 22 -12.58 19.18 -39.00
C ALA A 22 -14.03 19.10 -38.48
N ALA A 23 -14.35 19.63 -37.29
CA ALA A 23 -15.69 19.55 -36.70
C ALA A 23 -16.74 20.31 -37.53
N THR A 24 -17.92 19.71 -37.71
CA THR A 24 -19.08 20.36 -38.38
C THR A 24 -19.70 21.45 -37.51
N GLU A 25 -20.52 22.32 -38.11
CA GLU A 25 -21.27 23.35 -37.37
C GLU A 25 -22.22 22.75 -36.32
N GLU A 26 -22.84 21.60 -36.61
CA GLU A 26 -23.67 20.85 -35.65
C GLU A 26 -22.85 20.36 -34.43
N GLN A 27 -21.66 19.82 -34.68
CA GLN A 27 -20.73 19.38 -33.63
C GLN A 27 -20.20 20.55 -32.80
N LEU A 28 -19.94 21.70 -33.45
CA LEU A 28 -19.53 22.94 -32.79
C LEU A 28 -20.63 23.45 -31.83
N CYS A 29 -21.87 23.53 -32.32
CA CYS A 29 -23.04 23.87 -31.51
C CYS A 29 -23.24 22.89 -30.35
N GLN A 30 -23.10 21.58 -30.57
CA GLN A 30 -23.26 20.59 -29.52
C GLN A 30 -22.19 20.74 -28.43
N ALA A 31 -20.89 20.71 -28.79
CA ALA A 31 -19.80 20.75 -27.82
C ALA A 31 -19.79 22.05 -27.00
N TYR A 32 -20.16 23.19 -27.59
CA TYR A 32 -20.34 24.44 -26.86
C TYR A 32 -21.46 24.37 -25.80
N ASN A 33 -22.61 23.78 -26.14
CA ASN A 33 -23.69 23.56 -25.18
C ASN A 33 -23.27 22.59 -24.06
N ASP A 34 -22.62 21.48 -24.41
CA ASP A 34 -22.12 20.48 -23.45
C ASP A 34 -21.09 21.09 -22.48
N ARG A 35 -20.15 21.92 -22.98
CA ARG A 35 -19.17 22.66 -22.17
C ARG A 35 -19.79 23.71 -21.24
N ILE A 36 -20.93 24.29 -21.60
CA ILE A 36 -21.69 25.20 -20.72
C ILE A 36 -22.44 24.44 -19.62
N LEU A 37 -22.97 23.25 -19.92
CA LEU A 37 -23.64 22.38 -18.95
C LEU A 37 -22.65 21.73 -17.98
N GLN A 38 -21.42 21.45 -18.42
CA GLN A 38 -20.30 21.06 -17.58
C GLN A 38 -19.80 22.26 -16.76
N LEU A 39 -20.41 22.47 -15.59
CA LEU A 39 -19.97 23.46 -14.60
C LEU A 39 -18.72 22.99 -13.83
N PRO A 40 -17.83 23.91 -13.40
CA PRO A 40 -16.75 23.64 -12.45
C PRO A 40 -17.23 23.13 -11.08
N GLN A 41 -16.28 22.84 -10.18
CA GLN A 41 -16.55 22.53 -8.77
C GLN A 41 -17.39 23.62 -8.08
N ARG A 42 -18.14 23.25 -7.03
CA ARG A 42 -19.13 24.13 -6.37
C ARG A 42 -18.50 25.26 -5.56
N GLU A 43 -17.22 25.09 -5.26
CA GLU A 43 -16.34 25.96 -4.52
C GLU A 43 -15.93 27.22 -5.31
N TYR A 44 -16.12 27.23 -6.63
CA TYR A 44 -15.88 28.38 -7.50
C TYR A 44 -16.98 29.45 -7.42
N SER A 45 -16.59 30.71 -7.47
CA SER A 45 -17.51 31.84 -7.47
C SER A 45 -18.31 31.98 -8.77
N THR A 46 -19.41 32.73 -8.70
CA THR A 46 -20.18 33.12 -9.89
C THR A 46 -19.38 34.01 -10.85
N LEU A 47 -18.32 34.69 -10.38
CA LEU A 47 -17.42 35.46 -11.22
C LEU A 47 -16.52 34.55 -12.06
N ALA A 48 -15.93 33.51 -11.46
CA ALA A 48 -15.15 32.49 -12.19
C ALA A 48 -16.00 31.77 -13.24
N ILE A 49 -17.20 31.32 -12.86
CA ILE A 49 -18.13 30.63 -13.77
C ILE A 49 -18.55 31.55 -14.93
N ALA A 50 -18.82 32.83 -14.66
CA ALA A 50 -19.13 33.81 -15.70
C ALA A 50 -17.92 34.13 -16.60
N ALA A 51 -16.71 34.23 -16.05
CA ALA A 51 -15.48 34.45 -16.82
C ALA A 51 -15.18 33.25 -17.75
N ARG A 52 -15.27 32.02 -17.23
CA ARG A 52 -15.14 30.76 -18.01
C ARG A 52 -16.14 30.76 -19.16
N LYS A 53 -17.42 31.05 -18.86
CA LYS A 53 -18.48 31.10 -19.86
C LYS A 53 -18.19 32.11 -20.98
N ARG A 54 -17.70 33.32 -20.66
CA ARG A 54 -17.35 34.33 -21.69
C ARG A 54 -16.26 33.85 -22.65
N ILE A 55 -15.30 33.05 -22.18
CA ILE A 55 -14.23 32.50 -23.03
C ILE A 55 -14.79 31.37 -23.93
N LEU A 56 -15.68 30.52 -23.40
CA LEU A 56 -16.41 29.53 -24.21
C LEU A 56 -17.29 30.20 -25.27
N GLU A 57 -18.00 31.27 -24.91
CA GLU A 57 -18.78 32.11 -25.83
C GLU A 57 -17.89 32.74 -26.90
N GLN A 58 -16.73 33.30 -26.55
CA GLN A 58 -15.77 33.86 -27.50
C GLN A 58 -15.24 32.79 -28.47
N ALA A 59 -14.86 31.60 -27.97
CA ALA A 59 -14.39 30.49 -28.79
C ALA A 59 -15.45 30.02 -29.80
N TYR A 60 -16.69 29.83 -29.33
CA TYR A 60 -17.81 29.46 -30.17
C TYR A 60 -18.13 30.54 -31.22
N MET A 61 -18.18 31.81 -30.84
CA MET A 61 -18.50 32.90 -31.78
C MET A 61 -17.45 33.07 -32.89
N VAL A 62 -16.17 32.86 -32.62
CA VAL A 62 -15.11 32.90 -33.66
C VAL A 62 -15.21 31.69 -34.60
N LEU A 63 -15.49 30.50 -34.08
CA LEU A 63 -15.57 29.27 -34.88
C LEU A 63 -16.92 29.11 -35.61
N ALA A 64 -17.97 29.83 -35.19
CA ALA A 64 -19.30 29.80 -35.82
C ALA A 64 -19.43 30.77 -37.00
N ASP A 65 -18.64 31.86 -37.06
CA ASP A 65 -18.55 32.68 -38.27
C ASP A 65 -17.60 32.01 -39.28
N SER A 66 -18.13 31.57 -40.43
CA SER A 66 -17.37 30.90 -41.49
C SER A 66 -16.13 31.67 -41.96
N LYS A 67 -16.12 33.02 -41.93
CA LYS A 67 -14.98 33.83 -42.35
C LYS A 67 -13.94 33.97 -41.24
N GLU A 68 -14.37 34.19 -40.00
CA GLU A 68 -13.43 34.27 -38.87
C GLU A 68 -12.81 32.90 -38.57
N ARG A 69 -13.60 31.81 -38.65
CA ARG A 69 -13.10 30.43 -38.64
C ARG A 69 -12.06 30.19 -39.72
N ALA A 70 -12.34 30.53 -40.99
CA ALA A 70 -11.39 30.31 -42.08
C ALA A 70 -10.06 31.08 -41.90
N LYS A 71 -10.08 32.31 -41.34
CA LYS A 71 -8.85 33.03 -40.96
C LYS A 71 -8.11 32.33 -39.82
N TYR A 72 -8.86 31.88 -38.80
CA TYR A 72 -8.30 31.22 -37.63
C TYR A 72 -7.64 29.89 -38.01
N ASP A 73 -8.31 29.08 -38.83
CA ASP A 73 -7.79 27.83 -39.38
C ASP A 73 -6.52 28.05 -40.22
N GLN A 74 -6.44 29.16 -40.97
CA GLN A 74 -5.22 29.52 -41.71
C GLN A 74 -4.03 29.83 -40.79
N VAL A 75 -4.26 30.54 -39.68
CA VAL A 75 -3.20 30.82 -38.67
C VAL A 75 -2.81 29.53 -37.94
N TYR A 76 -3.80 28.71 -37.55
CA TYR A 76 -3.60 27.43 -36.87
C TYR A 76 -2.77 26.45 -37.71
N LEU A 77 -3.09 26.30 -39.00
CA LEU A 77 -2.36 25.43 -39.93
C LEU A 77 -0.95 25.94 -40.23
N ALA A 78 -0.74 27.26 -40.32
CA ALA A 78 0.59 27.83 -40.46
C ALA A 78 1.46 27.54 -39.23
N TYR A 79 0.92 27.77 -38.02
CA TYR A 79 1.59 27.46 -36.75
C TYR A 79 1.94 25.97 -36.64
N ALA A 80 0.99 25.07 -36.92
CA ALA A 80 1.21 23.63 -36.83
C ALA A 80 2.28 23.13 -37.82
N TYR A 81 2.35 23.73 -39.01
CA TYR A 81 3.37 23.41 -40.02
C TYR A 81 4.77 23.89 -39.58
N ASP A 82 4.90 25.11 -39.07
CA ASP A 82 6.19 25.60 -38.58
C ASP A 82 6.65 24.86 -37.31
N GLN A 83 5.75 24.47 -36.40
CA GLN A 83 6.12 23.64 -35.25
C GLN A 83 6.63 22.25 -35.68
N ALA A 84 5.91 21.53 -36.55
CA ALA A 84 6.36 20.24 -37.07
C ALA A 84 7.71 20.31 -37.80
N LYS A 85 8.01 21.46 -38.42
CA LYS A 85 9.29 21.76 -39.08
C LYS A 85 10.42 22.10 -38.09
N MET A 86 10.11 22.68 -36.93
CA MET A 86 11.07 22.84 -35.83
C MET A 86 11.38 21.50 -35.16
N ASP A 87 10.37 20.65 -34.95
CA ASP A 87 10.55 19.32 -34.36
C ASP A 87 11.43 18.41 -35.25
N LEU A 88 11.19 18.40 -36.57
CA LEU A 88 12.08 17.75 -37.55
C LEU A 88 13.52 18.33 -37.55
N GLY A 89 13.67 19.61 -37.22
CA GLY A 89 14.99 20.24 -37.05
C GLY A 89 15.69 19.82 -35.77
N ALA A 90 14.94 19.62 -34.68
CA ALA A 90 15.46 19.18 -33.39
C ALA A 90 15.92 17.71 -33.42
N GLU A 91 15.19 16.82 -34.10
CA GLU A 91 15.62 15.41 -34.27
C GLU A 91 16.95 15.27 -35.04
N LEU A 92 17.34 16.27 -35.83
CA LEU A 92 18.61 16.32 -36.57
C LEU A 92 19.76 17.00 -35.79
N ALA A 93 19.49 17.65 -34.66
CA ALA A 93 20.44 18.46 -33.90
C ALA A 93 20.91 17.77 -32.60
N SER A 94 21.57 16.61 -32.73
CA SER A 94 21.87 15.71 -31.61
C SER A 94 23.04 16.14 -30.70
N SER A 95 22.94 17.27 -29.99
CA SER A 95 23.84 17.60 -28.86
C SER A 95 23.39 18.77 -27.97
N GLY A 96 23.38 18.56 -26.65
CA GLY A 96 23.73 19.62 -25.68
C GLY A 96 22.62 20.44 -25.01
N GLU A 97 22.08 19.90 -23.91
CA GLU A 97 21.56 20.60 -22.72
C GLU A 97 20.39 21.62 -22.80
N MET A 98 19.70 21.75 -21.66
CA MET A 98 18.57 22.66 -21.38
C MET A 98 17.38 22.62 -22.35
N ALA A 99 16.38 21.80 -22.00
CA ALA A 99 15.02 21.88 -22.52
C ALA A 99 14.32 23.17 -22.04
N HIS A 100 14.68 24.30 -22.64
CA HIS A 100 13.93 25.55 -22.45
C HIS A 100 12.55 25.46 -23.12
N GLN A 101 11.58 26.09 -22.46
CA GLN A 101 10.16 25.98 -22.79
C GLN A 101 9.85 26.65 -24.13
N ASN A 102 9.63 25.86 -25.17
CA ASN A 102 9.19 26.32 -26.49
C ASN A 102 7.73 26.84 -26.45
N HIS A 103 7.56 28.08 -25.98
CA HIS A 103 6.32 28.85 -26.09
C HIS A 103 6.47 29.87 -27.22
N ASN A 104 5.74 29.67 -28.33
CA ASN A 104 5.82 30.54 -29.51
C ASN A 104 4.46 31.27 -29.72
N PRO A 105 4.41 32.61 -29.83
CA PRO A 105 3.24 33.39 -29.39
C PRO A 105 2.19 33.65 -30.48
N GLN A 106 1.79 32.62 -31.25
CA GLN A 106 0.88 32.80 -32.41
C GLN A 106 -0.52 32.17 -32.27
N LEU A 107 -0.72 31.23 -31.34
CA LEU A 107 -2.04 30.72 -30.94
C LEU A 107 -2.36 31.12 -29.49
N THR A 108 -2.25 32.42 -29.20
CA THR A 108 -2.58 33.00 -27.90
C THR A 108 -3.91 33.73 -27.93
N ILE A 109 -4.77 33.47 -26.95
CA ILE A 109 -5.94 34.29 -26.70
C ILE A 109 -5.53 35.46 -25.79
N ASP A 110 -5.87 36.68 -26.19
CA ASP A 110 -5.72 37.89 -25.37
C ASP A 110 -6.77 37.88 -24.24
N VAL A 111 -6.43 37.28 -23.10
CA VAL A 111 -7.32 37.21 -21.94
C VAL A 111 -7.22 38.50 -21.14
N THR A 112 -8.30 39.28 -21.10
CA THR A 112 -8.38 40.47 -20.23
C THR A 112 -8.26 40.06 -18.76
N LYS A 113 -7.72 40.93 -17.89
CA LYS A 113 -7.64 40.67 -16.44
C LYS A 113 -9.00 40.23 -15.85
N GLU A 114 -10.10 40.80 -16.35
CA GLU A 114 -11.49 40.47 -15.98
C GLU A 114 -11.88 39.00 -16.25
N ASN A 115 -11.26 38.36 -17.24
CA ASN A 115 -11.51 36.98 -17.65
C ASN A 115 -10.43 35.99 -17.17
N LEU A 116 -9.33 36.46 -16.57
CA LEU A 116 -8.17 35.65 -16.18
C LEU A 116 -8.55 34.40 -15.37
N VAL A 117 -9.40 34.56 -14.36
CA VAL A 117 -9.85 33.45 -13.49
C VAL A 117 -10.54 32.36 -14.32
N GLY A 118 -11.41 32.74 -15.25
CA GLY A 118 -12.05 31.81 -16.16
C GLY A 118 -11.09 31.08 -17.09
N ALA A 119 -9.99 31.73 -17.49
CA ALA A 119 -8.95 31.10 -18.30
C ALA A 119 -8.08 30.12 -17.48
N LEU A 120 -7.76 30.45 -16.22
CA LEU A 120 -7.07 29.53 -15.32
C LEU A 120 -7.91 28.27 -15.07
N VAL A 121 -9.22 28.40 -14.88
CA VAL A 121 -10.13 27.25 -14.74
C VAL A 121 -10.16 26.41 -16.02
N LEU A 122 -10.22 27.04 -17.21
CA LEU A 122 -10.15 26.31 -18.48
C LEU A 122 -8.81 25.60 -18.68
N LEU A 123 -7.69 26.20 -18.28
CA LEU A 123 -6.37 25.54 -18.31
C LEU A 123 -6.35 24.31 -17.39
N GLN A 124 -6.89 24.42 -16.17
CA GLN A 124 -6.99 23.31 -15.22
C GLN A 124 -7.89 22.18 -15.76
N GLU A 125 -9.02 22.51 -16.40
CA GLU A 125 -9.89 21.54 -17.09
C GLU A 125 -9.26 20.90 -18.33
N LEU A 126 -8.18 21.48 -18.89
CA LEU A 126 -7.50 21.02 -20.10
C LEU A 126 -6.15 20.33 -19.82
N GLY A 127 -5.80 20.11 -18.54
CA GLY A 127 -4.55 19.47 -18.11
C GLY A 127 -3.32 20.38 -18.10
N GLU A 128 -3.46 21.68 -18.34
CA GLU A 128 -2.35 22.65 -18.43
C GLU A 128 -1.87 23.12 -17.05
N TYR A 129 -1.67 22.19 -16.12
CA TYR A 129 -1.45 22.50 -14.70
C TYR A 129 -0.23 23.39 -14.46
N GLU A 130 0.91 23.10 -15.11
CA GLU A 130 2.11 23.96 -15.00
C GLU A 130 1.87 25.40 -15.49
N LEU A 131 1.02 25.58 -16.51
CA LEU A 131 0.67 26.91 -17.02
C LEU A 131 -0.28 27.64 -16.07
N VAL A 132 -1.20 26.94 -15.39
CA VAL A 132 -1.98 27.49 -14.27
C VAL A 132 -1.05 27.97 -13.16
N LEU A 133 -0.07 27.15 -12.74
CA LEU A 133 0.88 27.53 -11.69
C LEU A 133 1.66 28.80 -12.10
N ARG A 134 2.21 28.81 -13.32
CA ARG A 134 3.00 29.94 -13.86
C ARG A 134 2.21 31.24 -13.98
N LEU A 135 0.94 31.17 -14.38
CA LEU A 135 0.08 32.34 -14.56
C LEU A 135 -0.60 32.78 -13.25
N GLY A 136 -0.88 31.87 -12.32
CA GLY A 136 -1.51 32.15 -11.03
C GLY A 136 -0.55 32.68 -9.97
N GLN A 137 0.68 32.14 -9.89
CA GLN A 137 1.66 32.48 -8.86
C GLN A 137 1.97 33.99 -8.73
N PRO A 138 2.06 34.81 -9.80
CA PRO A 138 2.24 36.26 -9.68
C PRO A 138 1.14 36.96 -8.86
N TYR A 139 -0.09 36.44 -8.86
CA TYR A 139 -1.21 37.01 -8.10
C TYR A 139 -1.17 36.60 -6.62
N LEU A 140 -0.55 35.45 -6.30
CA LEU A 140 -0.36 34.94 -4.94
C LEU A 140 0.85 35.60 -4.24
N THR A 141 1.95 35.81 -4.97
CA THR A 141 3.21 36.34 -4.42
C THR A 141 3.14 37.85 -4.13
N ASN A 142 2.49 38.64 -4.99
CA ASN A 142 2.38 40.10 -4.79
C ASN A 142 1.70 40.51 -3.47
N ARG A 143 0.88 39.62 -2.87
CA ARG A 143 0.25 39.81 -1.56
C ARG A 143 1.26 39.91 -0.39
N VAL A 144 2.48 39.40 -0.56
CA VAL A 144 3.53 39.44 0.48
C VAL A 144 4.10 40.86 0.62
N ALA A 145 4.40 41.53 -0.51
CA ALA A 145 5.03 42.85 -0.53
C ALA A 145 4.10 43.99 -0.07
N ILE A 146 2.77 43.80 -0.12
CA ILE A 146 1.79 44.85 0.18
C ILE A 146 1.57 45.05 1.69
N LYS A 147 2.03 44.13 2.55
CA LYS A 147 1.83 44.21 4.01
C LYS A 147 2.68 45.27 4.74
N SER A 148 3.66 45.90 4.08
CA SER A 148 4.62 46.80 4.74
C SER A 148 4.35 48.29 4.59
N ASP A 149 3.36 48.72 3.79
CA ASP A 149 3.21 50.14 3.43
C ASP A 149 1.76 50.65 3.46
N HIS A 150 1.41 51.36 4.53
CA HIS A 150 0.03 51.72 4.88
C HIS A 150 -0.63 52.80 3.99
N HIS A 151 0.10 53.39 3.04
CA HIS A 151 -0.37 54.52 2.22
C HIS A 151 -0.60 54.25 0.73
N SER A 152 -0.43 53.01 0.24
CA SER A 152 -0.52 52.66 -1.19
C SER A 152 -1.92 52.21 -1.68
N GLN A 153 -3.00 52.62 -0.99
CA GLN A 153 -4.40 52.24 -1.29
C GLN A 153 -4.95 52.75 -2.65
N ARG A 154 -4.50 52.22 -3.82
CA ARG A 154 -5.29 52.30 -5.08
C ARG A 154 -4.87 51.47 -6.30
N ARG A 155 -3.95 50.49 -6.21
CA ARG A 155 -3.62 49.61 -7.36
C ARG A 155 -3.67 48.13 -6.95
N THR A 156 -4.03 47.29 -7.93
CA THR A 156 -4.22 45.83 -7.81
C THR A 156 -5.11 45.34 -6.66
N LEU A 157 -6.36 45.82 -6.60
CA LEU A 157 -7.44 44.94 -6.15
C LEU A 157 -7.74 43.93 -7.28
N THR A 158 -7.59 42.65 -6.99
CA THR A 158 -8.58 41.64 -7.41
C THR A 158 -9.74 41.68 -6.41
N SER A 159 -10.94 41.22 -6.76
CA SER A 159 -11.93 40.94 -5.72
C SER A 159 -11.43 39.85 -4.76
N THR A 160 -12.03 39.76 -3.58
CA THR A 160 -11.82 38.65 -2.63
C THR A 160 -12.11 37.31 -3.29
N ASP A 161 -13.13 37.30 -4.14
CA ASP A 161 -13.71 36.12 -4.75
C ASP A 161 -12.81 35.65 -5.90
N GLU A 162 -12.32 36.56 -6.76
CA GLU A 162 -11.25 36.28 -7.74
C GLU A 162 -10.01 35.65 -7.08
N LEU A 163 -9.57 36.16 -5.92
CA LEU A 163 -8.40 35.62 -5.23
C LEU A 163 -8.70 34.22 -4.65
N SER A 164 -9.90 34.01 -4.13
CA SER A 164 -10.39 32.70 -3.66
C SER A 164 -10.38 31.68 -4.80
N ASP A 165 -10.90 32.05 -5.97
CA ASP A 165 -10.92 31.22 -7.17
C ASP A 165 -9.51 30.92 -7.71
N ILE A 166 -8.59 31.90 -7.72
CA ILE A 166 -7.19 31.67 -8.13
C ILE A 166 -6.51 30.69 -7.18
N ILE A 167 -6.69 30.84 -5.86
CA ILE A 167 -6.15 29.91 -4.86
C ILE A 167 -6.69 28.50 -5.08
N LEU A 168 -8.01 28.36 -5.28
CA LEU A 168 -8.64 27.07 -5.60
C LEU A 168 -8.06 26.44 -6.88
N THR A 169 -7.98 27.22 -7.97
CA THR A 169 -7.49 26.72 -9.27
C THR A 169 -6.04 26.27 -9.20
N VAL A 170 -5.19 27.03 -8.51
CA VAL A 170 -3.77 26.69 -8.31
C VAL A 170 -3.64 25.45 -7.43
N SER A 171 -4.36 25.35 -6.31
CA SER A 171 -4.31 24.17 -5.43
C SER A 171 -4.85 22.90 -6.08
N LEU A 172 -5.92 22.99 -6.89
CA LEU A 172 -6.40 21.86 -7.69
C LEU A 172 -5.42 21.47 -8.80
N SER A 173 -4.69 22.43 -9.38
CA SER A 173 -3.63 22.14 -10.35
C SER A 173 -2.42 21.47 -9.70
N CYS A 174 -2.04 21.86 -8.48
CA CYS A 174 -1.04 21.15 -7.68
C CYS A 174 -1.45 19.70 -7.38
N LEU A 175 -2.73 19.48 -7.03
CA LEU A 175 -3.29 18.15 -6.75
C LEU A 175 -3.21 17.23 -7.97
N GLU A 176 -3.74 17.67 -9.11
CA GLU A 176 -3.77 16.83 -10.32
C GLU A 176 -2.38 16.68 -10.98
N LEU A 177 -1.52 17.70 -10.94
CA LEU A 177 -0.13 17.57 -11.37
C LEU A 177 0.65 16.56 -10.50
N GLY A 178 0.42 16.57 -9.19
CA GLY A 178 0.99 15.59 -8.28
C GLY A 178 0.51 14.16 -8.57
N ARG A 179 -0.78 14.00 -8.90
CA ARG A 179 -1.38 12.72 -9.32
C ARG A 179 -0.81 12.22 -10.64
N GLU A 180 -0.60 13.10 -11.61
CA GLU A 180 0.01 12.77 -12.90
C GLU A 180 1.47 12.34 -12.73
N GLN A 181 2.27 13.12 -12.01
CA GLN A 181 3.67 12.82 -11.72
C GLN A 181 3.82 11.51 -10.93
N TRP A 182 2.90 11.21 -10.01
CA TRP A 182 2.87 9.92 -9.30
C TRP A 182 2.57 8.76 -10.25
N GLN A 183 1.61 8.89 -11.17
CA GLN A 183 1.32 7.87 -12.19
C GLN A 183 2.50 7.64 -13.16
N GLN A 184 3.31 8.68 -13.42
CA GLN A 184 4.55 8.58 -14.19
C GLN A 184 5.73 7.96 -13.41
N GLY A 185 5.60 7.75 -12.10
CA GLY A 185 6.67 7.27 -11.21
C GLY A 185 7.64 8.36 -10.72
N ASN A 186 7.35 9.64 -10.98
CA ASN A 186 8.16 10.78 -10.57
C ASN A 186 7.85 11.22 -9.12
N TYR A 187 8.07 10.33 -8.15
CA TYR A 187 7.52 10.44 -6.79
C TYR A 187 7.97 11.70 -6.00
N GLU A 188 9.23 12.16 -6.15
CA GLU A 188 9.69 13.38 -5.48
C GLU A 188 9.03 14.64 -6.07
N ASN A 189 8.90 14.72 -7.40
CA ASN A 189 8.19 15.82 -8.07
C ASN A 189 6.71 15.83 -7.65
N ALA A 190 6.07 14.66 -7.61
CA ALA A 190 4.69 14.51 -7.15
C ALA A 190 4.51 15.04 -5.73
N ALA A 191 5.46 14.76 -4.82
CA ALA A 191 5.45 15.27 -3.47
C ALA A 191 5.62 16.79 -3.43
N ILE A 192 6.58 17.36 -4.17
CA ILE A 192 6.80 18.81 -4.27
C ILE A 192 5.55 19.54 -4.78
N SER A 193 4.89 19.01 -5.81
CA SER A 193 3.65 19.56 -6.36
C SER A 193 2.53 19.58 -5.31
N LEU A 194 2.33 18.47 -4.60
CA LEU A 194 1.32 18.36 -3.54
C LEU A 194 1.65 19.25 -2.32
N GLU A 195 2.90 19.24 -1.84
CA GLU A 195 3.39 20.07 -0.73
C GLU A 195 3.21 21.57 -1.04
N THR A 196 3.45 22.00 -2.28
CA THR A 196 3.19 23.38 -2.74
C THR A 196 1.70 23.74 -2.67
N GLY A 197 0.82 22.79 -3.01
CA GLY A 197 -0.64 22.96 -2.87
C GLY A 197 -1.10 23.02 -1.41
N GLU A 198 -0.53 22.18 -0.55
CA GLU A 198 -0.86 22.13 0.88
C GLU A 198 -0.39 23.40 1.61
N GLU A 199 0.84 23.88 1.36
CA GLU A 199 1.36 25.11 1.97
C GLU A 199 0.48 26.31 1.61
N LEU A 200 0.05 26.42 0.35
CA LEU A 200 -0.83 27.50 -0.10
C LEU A 200 -2.17 27.49 0.65
N LEU A 201 -2.81 26.33 0.80
CA LEU A 201 -4.08 26.20 1.52
C LEU A 201 -3.93 26.42 3.03
N LEU A 202 -2.84 25.93 3.64
CA LEU A 202 -2.51 26.17 5.05
C LEU A 202 -2.28 27.66 5.35
N ARG A 203 -1.51 28.33 4.48
CA ARG A 203 -1.16 29.75 4.60
C ARG A 203 -2.38 30.65 4.47
N GLU A 204 -3.26 30.36 3.52
CA GLU A 204 -4.44 31.17 3.21
C GLU A 204 -5.69 30.73 4.00
N ARG A 205 -5.67 29.54 4.62
CA ARG A 205 -6.71 28.97 5.50
C ARG A 205 -8.07 28.79 4.84
N MET A 206 -8.06 28.29 3.59
CA MET A 206 -9.27 28.04 2.78
C MET A 206 -9.29 26.60 2.26
N PHE A 207 -10.46 26.17 1.75
CA PHE A 207 -10.67 24.88 1.08
C PHE A 207 -10.13 23.65 1.84
N THR A 208 -10.53 23.50 3.11
CA THR A 208 -10.10 22.38 3.98
C THR A 208 -10.45 20.99 3.45
N SER A 209 -11.45 20.88 2.56
CA SER A 209 -11.75 19.66 1.80
C SER A 209 -10.61 19.29 0.83
N VAL A 210 -10.22 20.23 -0.04
CA VAL A 210 -9.11 20.07 -1.01
C VAL A 210 -7.78 19.88 -0.26
N GLN A 211 -7.59 20.58 0.86
CA GLN A 211 -6.41 20.39 1.71
C GLN A 211 -6.35 18.94 2.22
N ALA A 212 -7.43 18.43 2.82
CA ALA A 212 -7.45 17.05 3.33
C ALA A 212 -7.28 15.99 2.22
N GLU A 213 -7.70 16.28 0.99
CA GLU A 213 -7.44 15.44 -0.19
C GLU A 213 -5.96 15.41 -0.56
N ILE A 214 -5.30 16.59 -0.61
CA ILE A 214 -3.85 16.71 -0.83
C ILE A 214 -3.06 15.99 0.29
N THR A 215 -3.39 16.24 1.57
CA THR A 215 -2.75 15.56 2.72
C THR A 215 -2.91 14.04 2.62
N ALA A 216 -4.09 13.55 2.23
CA ALA A 216 -4.34 12.13 2.09
C ALA A 216 -3.53 11.48 0.96
N ASP A 217 -3.34 12.17 -0.17
CA ASP A 217 -2.49 11.67 -1.26
C ASP A 217 -0.99 11.75 -0.93
N LEU A 218 -0.52 12.80 -0.23
CA LEU A 218 0.83 12.86 0.34
C LEU A 218 1.13 11.69 1.28
N CYS A 219 0.19 11.32 2.15
CA CYS A 219 0.35 10.18 3.06
C CYS A 219 0.45 8.84 2.31
N LYS A 220 -0.35 8.63 1.25
CA LYS A 220 -0.29 7.42 0.39
C LYS A 220 0.96 7.37 -0.50
N LEU A 221 1.47 8.54 -0.92
CA LEU A 221 2.69 8.68 -1.74
C LEU A 221 3.96 8.38 -0.93
N ARG A 222 3.95 8.64 0.38
CA ARG A 222 5.12 8.54 1.28
C ARG A 222 5.93 7.24 1.15
N PRO A 223 5.33 6.02 1.09
CA PRO A 223 6.10 4.78 0.94
C PRO A 223 6.89 4.71 -0.39
N TYR A 224 6.31 5.20 -1.49
CA TYR A 224 6.97 5.25 -2.79
C TYR A 224 8.15 6.23 -2.80
N ARG A 225 7.94 7.43 -2.24
CA ARG A 225 9.00 8.45 -2.05
C ARG A 225 10.16 7.92 -1.21
N ILE A 226 9.88 7.15 -0.15
CA ILE A 226 10.92 6.51 0.68
C ILE A 226 11.75 5.50 -0.13
N LEU A 227 11.10 4.62 -0.91
CA LEU A 227 11.81 3.64 -1.74
C LEU A 227 12.70 4.33 -2.79
N ASP A 228 12.21 5.39 -3.44
CA ASP A 228 12.93 6.14 -4.46
C ASP A 228 14.14 6.90 -3.88
N LEU A 229 13.93 7.69 -2.82
CA LEU A 229 15.00 8.42 -2.12
C LEU A 229 16.09 7.48 -1.57
N LEU A 230 15.72 6.27 -1.12
CA LEU A 230 16.68 5.26 -0.66
C LEU A 230 17.23 4.38 -1.80
N ALA A 231 16.63 4.39 -3.00
CA ALA A 231 17.22 3.80 -4.19
C ALA A 231 18.36 4.66 -4.77
N LEU A 232 18.39 5.97 -4.49
CA LEU A 232 19.46 6.88 -4.93
C LEU A 232 20.88 6.41 -4.56
N PRO A 233 21.91 6.80 -5.34
CA PRO A 233 23.32 6.49 -5.04
C PRO A 233 23.77 6.97 -3.65
N ILE A 234 24.80 6.34 -3.09
CA ILE A 234 25.25 6.56 -1.68
C ILE A 234 25.77 7.99 -1.49
N GLU A 235 26.26 8.61 -2.56
CA GLU A 235 26.76 9.99 -2.65
C GLU A 235 25.64 11.03 -2.45
N ARG A 236 24.37 10.65 -2.67
CA ARG A 236 23.17 11.49 -2.48
C ARG A 236 22.74 11.52 -1.01
N ILE A 237 23.67 11.93 -0.15
CA ILE A 237 23.55 11.82 1.31
C ILE A 237 22.32 12.57 1.84
N LYS A 238 21.99 13.75 1.31
CA LYS A 238 20.87 14.58 1.79
C LYS A 238 19.53 13.94 1.43
N GLU A 239 19.40 13.54 0.18
CA GLU A 239 18.20 12.95 -0.39
C GLU A 239 17.92 11.58 0.26
N ARG A 240 18.95 10.75 0.46
CA ARG A 240 18.84 9.52 1.26
C ARG A 240 18.45 9.80 2.72
N HIS A 241 18.96 10.88 3.33
CA HIS A 241 18.62 11.24 4.71
C HIS A 241 17.13 11.62 4.87
N GLN A 242 16.58 12.38 3.93
CA GLN A 242 15.14 12.67 3.83
C GLN A 242 14.31 11.38 3.71
N GLY A 243 14.75 10.41 2.91
CA GLY A 243 14.14 9.08 2.85
C GLY A 243 14.17 8.32 4.19
N TRP A 244 15.25 8.46 4.95
CA TRP A 244 15.39 7.91 6.31
C TRP A 244 14.46 8.58 7.32
N GLU A 245 14.35 9.90 7.32
CA GLU A 245 13.44 10.63 8.21
C GLU A 245 11.98 10.27 7.92
N LEU A 246 11.59 10.18 6.65
CA LEU A 246 10.24 9.75 6.25
C LEU A 246 9.93 8.31 6.70
N LEU A 247 10.89 7.40 6.61
CA LEU A 247 10.77 6.02 7.11
C LEU A 247 10.59 5.97 8.64
N GLN A 248 11.40 6.72 9.39
CA GLN A 248 11.32 6.78 10.85
C GLN A 248 9.97 7.35 11.30
N ASN A 249 9.50 8.42 10.66
CA ASN A 249 8.18 9.01 10.93
C ASN A 249 7.03 8.00 10.74
N ILE A 250 7.08 7.13 9.73
CA ILE A 250 6.09 6.05 9.59
C ILE A 250 6.20 5.06 10.75
N LEU A 251 7.41 4.55 11.03
CA LEU A 251 7.62 3.53 12.08
C LEU A 251 7.15 4.02 13.46
N ASP A 252 7.43 5.27 13.82
CA ASP A 252 6.94 5.85 15.07
C ASP A 252 5.41 6.04 15.09
N GLN A 253 4.79 6.44 13.98
CA GLN A 253 3.33 6.52 13.88
C GLN A 253 2.63 5.15 13.94
N ARG A 254 3.27 4.09 13.43
CA ARG A 254 2.79 2.70 13.54
C ARG A 254 3.01 2.08 14.93
N GLY A 255 4.02 2.55 15.67
CA GLY A 255 4.55 1.88 16.86
C GLY A 255 5.58 0.78 16.54
N GLY A 256 6.10 0.74 15.32
CA GLY A 256 7.13 -0.18 14.82
C GLY A 256 6.70 -1.03 13.63
N ILE A 257 7.56 -1.98 13.23
CA ILE A 257 7.33 -2.86 12.06
C ILE A 257 6.05 -3.69 12.18
N ASP A 258 5.88 -4.43 13.28
CA ASP A 258 4.64 -5.18 13.58
C ASP A 258 3.51 -4.26 14.13
N GLY A 259 3.60 -2.95 13.88
CA GLY A 259 2.77 -1.91 14.45
C GLY A 259 1.39 -1.75 13.79
N MET A 260 0.39 -1.48 14.63
CA MET A 260 -1.03 -1.28 14.28
C MET A 260 -1.46 0.20 14.33
N GLY A 261 -0.54 1.13 14.60
CA GLY A 261 -0.83 2.58 14.62
C GLY A 261 -1.15 3.15 13.23
N ASN A 262 -1.82 4.30 13.20
CA ASN A 262 -2.25 4.94 11.96
C ASN A 262 -1.19 5.92 11.42
N ASP A 263 -0.34 5.43 10.51
CA ASP A 263 0.63 6.21 9.74
C ASP A 263 0.03 6.99 8.55
N GLN A 264 -1.28 6.86 8.34
CA GLN A 264 -2.07 7.43 7.26
C GLN A 264 -1.70 6.96 5.84
N THR A 265 -0.75 6.02 5.68
CA THR A 265 -0.32 5.48 4.38
C THR A 265 -1.39 4.61 3.71
N GLY A 266 -2.31 4.07 4.49
CA GLY A 266 -3.28 3.06 4.06
C GLY A 266 -2.74 1.62 4.06
N LEU A 267 -1.46 1.41 4.38
CA LEU A 267 -0.86 0.07 4.44
C LEU A 267 -1.30 -0.69 5.69
N ASN A 268 -1.97 -1.83 5.49
CA ASN A 268 -2.17 -2.83 6.54
C ASN A 268 -0.83 -3.53 6.88
N VAL A 269 -0.82 -4.41 7.88
CA VAL A 269 0.42 -5.10 8.32
C VAL A 269 1.08 -5.90 7.19
N ASP A 270 0.31 -6.70 6.45
CA ASP A 270 0.87 -7.56 5.38
C ASP A 270 1.49 -6.72 4.25
N ASP A 271 0.86 -5.60 3.88
CA ASP A 271 1.38 -4.68 2.87
C ASP A 271 2.55 -3.81 3.39
N PHE A 272 2.55 -3.44 4.67
CA PHE A 272 3.69 -2.78 5.29
C PHE A 272 4.92 -3.72 5.38
N LEU A 273 4.71 -5.00 5.68
CA LEU A 273 5.76 -6.02 5.64
C LEU A 273 6.32 -6.21 4.21
N ARG A 274 5.49 -6.14 3.17
CA ARG A 274 5.96 -6.14 1.77
C ARG A 274 6.80 -4.91 1.44
N PHE A 275 6.39 -3.72 1.91
CA PHE A 275 7.17 -2.49 1.79
C PHE A 275 8.54 -2.62 2.50
N ILE A 276 8.59 -3.15 3.73
CA ILE A 276 9.84 -3.41 4.45
C ILE A 276 10.71 -4.46 3.72
N GLN A 277 10.11 -5.50 3.11
CA GLN A 277 10.85 -6.48 2.30
C GLN A 277 11.47 -5.84 1.04
N GLN A 278 10.74 -4.96 0.34
CA GLN A 278 11.27 -4.21 -0.81
C GLN A 278 12.42 -3.29 -0.38
N LEU A 279 12.18 -2.46 0.65
CA LEU A 279 13.10 -1.48 1.24
C LEU A 279 14.51 -2.02 1.47
N ARG A 280 14.65 -3.26 1.97
CA ARG A 280 15.95 -3.89 2.28
C ARG A 280 16.93 -3.81 1.11
N HIS A 281 16.50 -4.11 -0.11
CA HIS A 281 17.35 -4.13 -1.31
C HIS A 281 17.96 -2.75 -1.67
N HIS A 282 17.40 -1.67 -1.12
CA HIS A 282 17.89 -0.29 -1.30
C HIS A 282 18.82 0.18 -0.16
N LEU A 283 18.87 -0.58 0.94
CA LEU A 283 19.66 -0.31 2.14
C LEU A 283 20.94 -1.15 2.20
N THR A 284 22.02 -0.52 2.66
CA THR A 284 23.28 -1.20 2.98
C THR A 284 23.20 -2.05 4.24
N LEU A 285 24.18 -2.92 4.45
CA LEU A 285 24.32 -3.77 5.63
C LEU A 285 24.37 -2.97 6.95
N SER A 286 25.10 -1.85 6.95
CA SER A 286 25.18 -0.94 8.10
C SER A 286 23.87 -0.21 8.39
N GLU A 287 23.15 0.16 7.33
CA GLU A 287 21.82 0.78 7.39
C GLU A 287 20.74 -0.16 7.94
N GLN A 288 20.68 -1.40 7.43
CA GLN A 288 19.77 -2.42 7.95
C GLN A 288 20.09 -2.78 9.41
N HIS A 289 21.37 -2.81 9.81
CA HIS A 289 21.72 -3.10 11.20
C HIS A 289 21.13 -2.03 12.13
N LYS A 290 21.36 -0.74 11.82
CA LYS A 290 20.83 0.38 12.61
C LYS A 290 19.30 0.32 12.74
N LEU A 291 18.59 0.03 11.64
CA LEU A 291 17.12 -0.04 11.62
C LEU A 291 16.58 -1.21 12.45
N PHE A 292 17.05 -2.43 12.19
CA PHE A 292 16.49 -3.62 12.84
C PHE A 292 16.97 -3.76 14.30
N GLU A 293 18.11 -3.17 14.68
CA GLU A 293 18.54 -3.08 16.08
C GLU A 293 17.68 -2.09 16.89
N SER A 294 17.18 -0.99 16.31
CA SER A 294 16.18 -0.15 16.99
C SER A 294 14.80 -0.82 17.02
N GLU A 295 14.36 -1.44 15.92
CA GLU A 295 13.02 -2.00 15.82
C GLU A 295 12.85 -3.33 16.58
N SER A 296 13.92 -4.11 16.80
CA SER A 296 13.86 -5.30 17.67
C SER A 296 13.80 -4.96 19.17
N LYS A 297 13.99 -3.69 19.55
CA LYS A 297 13.81 -3.20 20.93
C LYS A 297 12.34 -2.82 21.19
N ARG A 298 11.57 -2.55 20.14
CA ARG A 298 10.10 -2.63 20.18
C ARG A 298 9.69 -4.11 20.16
N PRO A 299 8.50 -4.50 20.63
CA PRO A 299 8.05 -5.89 20.65
C PRO A 299 7.66 -6.38 19.24
N SER A 300 8.63 -6.52 18.34
CA SER A 300 8.46 -7.02 16.97
C SER A 300 9.26 -8.32 16.75
N THR A 301 8.55 -9.35 16.31
CA THR A 301 9.15 -10.64 15.95
C THR A 301 9.85 -10.57 14.60
N VAL A 302 9.28 -9.83 13.63
CA VAL A 302 9.88 -9.67 12.31
C VAL A 302 11.15 -8.82 12.38
N ALA A 303 11.15 -7.72 13.15
CA ALA A 303 12.37 -6.92 13.36
C ALA A 303 13.49 -7.74 14.03
N THR A 304 13.15 -8.60 15.00
CA THR A 304 14.12 -9.48 15.66
C THR A 304 14.72 -10.50 14.68
N TYR A 305 13.92 -11.08 13.79
CA TYR A 305 14.39 -12.03 12.76
C TYR A 305 15.25 -11.34 11.68
N LEU A 306 14.84 -10.15 11.23
CA LEU A 306 15.62 -9.32 10.31
C LEU A 306 16.96 -8.86 10.92
N LEU A 307 17.00 -8.57 12.23
CA LEU A 307 18.23 -8.30 12.95
C LEU A 307 19.16 -9.53 12.96
N ILE A 308 18.64 -10.74 13.21
CA ILE A 308 19.45 -11.98 13.18
C ILE A 308 20.17 -12.14 11.84
N TYR A 309 19.44 -12.03 10.72
CA TYR A 309 20.04 -12.13 9.38
C TYR A 309 21.10 -11.05 9.14
N THR A 310 20.86 -9.84 9.65
CA THR A 310 21.79 -8.71 9.51
C THR A 310 23.05 -8.89 10.37
N LEU A 311 22.92 -9.43 11.58
CA LEU A 311 24.04 -9.78 12.47
C LEU A 311 24.91 -10.89 11.88
N ILE A 312 24.30 -11.93 11.29
CA ILE A 312 25.01 -13.03 10.62
C ILE A 312 25.77 -12.49 9.39
N ALA A 313 25.08 -11.77 8.51
CA ALA A 313 25.69 -11.16 7.32
C ALA A 313 26.88 -10.26 7.67
N ARG A 314 26.70 -9.40 8.69
CA ARG A 314 27.75 -8.47 9.16
C ARG A 314 28.89 -9.19 9.85
N GLY A 315 28.60 -10.16 10.71
CA GLY A 315 29.62 -10.97 11.39
C GLY A 315 30.48 -11.77 10.40
N PHE A 316 29.88 -12.32 9.35
CA PHE A 316 30.60 -13.05 8.30
C PHE A 316 31.46 -12.12 7.42
N VAL A 317 30.84 -11.07 6.84
CA VAL A 317 31.52 -10.21 5.86
C VAL A 317 32.56 -9.31 6.53
N GLN A 318 32.27 -8.75 7.71
CA GLN A 318 33.20 -7.86 8.44
C GLN A 318 34.10 -8.60 9.42
N ARG A 319 34.19 -9.94 9.35
CA ARG A 319 35.05 -10.81 10.19
C ARG A 319 34.85 -10.60 11.71
N GLN A 320 33.59 -10.38 12.11
CA GLN A 320 33.15 -10.09 13.48
C GLN A 320 32.31 -11.25 14.07
N PRO A 321 32.92 -12.40 14.44
CA PRO A 321 32.21 -13.55 15.02
C PRO A 321 31.40 -13.22 16.28
N ALA A 322 31.76 -12.15 17.01
CA ALA A 322 30.96 -11.65 18.12
C ALA A 322 29.50 -11.33 17.76
N LEU A 323 29.24 -10.85 16.53
CA LEU A 323 27.87 -10.60 16.03
C LEU A 323 27.12 -11.90 15.73
N ILE A 324 27.83 -12.96 15.34
CA ILE A 324 27.27 -14.30 15.11
C ILE A 324 26.94 -14.98 16.46
N ARG A 325 27.78 -14.77 17.48
CA ARG A 325 27.47 -15.16 18.86
C ARG A 325 26.24 -14.40 19.37
N GLN A 326 26.14 -13.10 19.08
CA GLN A 326 24.97 -12.30 19.41
C GLN A 326 23.70 -12.84 18.73
N SER A 327 23.72 -13.16 17.42
CA SER A 327 22.56 -13.73 16.73
C SER A 327 22.17 -15.10 17.31
N LYS A 328 23.12 -15.96 17.66
CA LYS A 328 22.88 -17.24 18.36
C LYS A 328 22.12 -17.03 19.68
N HIS A 329 22.52 -16.06 20.51
CA HIS A 329 21.82 -15.72 21.76
C HIS A 329 20.42 -15.10 21.52
N VAL A 330 20.18 -14.44 20.39
CA VAL A 330 18.82 -13.99 20.02
C VAL A 330 17.95 -15.19 19.60
N LEU A 331 18.50 -16.09 18.77
CA LEU A 331 17.83 -17.31 18.31
C LEU A 331 17.40 -18.24 19.46
N LEU A 332 18.23 -18.41 20.50
CA LEU A 332 17.88 -19.19 21.70
C LEU A 332 16.64 -18.65 22.47
N ARG A 333 16.27 -17.39 22.26
CA ARG A 333 15.04 -16.80 22.82
C ARG A 333 13.83 -16.99 21.90
N LEU A 334 14.04 -17.20 20.60
CA LEU A 334 12.99 -17.47 19.60
C LEU A 334 12.62 -18.96 19.51
N SER A 335 13.57 -19.88 19.73
CA SER A 335 13.32 -21.34 19.67
C SER A 335 12.24 -21.82 20.65
N LYS A 336 12.01 -21.08 21.74
CA LYS A 336 10.88 -21.30 22.68
C LYS A 336 9.50 -21.04 22.04
N ARG A 337 9.42 -20.60 20.78
CA ARG A 337 8.19 -20.19 20.07
C ARG A 337 8.11 -20.57 18.59
N GLN A 338 9.22 -20.87 17.93
CA GLN A 338 9.37 -21.09 16.48
C GLN A 338 10.46 -22.14 16.22
N ASP A 339 10.36 -22.92 15.15
CA ASP A 339 11.52 -23.68 14.67
C ASP A 339 12.54 -22.70 14.07
N VAL A 340 13.77 -22.74 14.59
CA VAL A 340 14.92 -21.93 14.16
C VAL A 340 16.24 -22.73 14.28
N HIS A 341 16.14 -24.06 14.29
CA HIS A 341 17.30 -24.93 14.55
C HIS A 341 18.31 -24.87 13.38
N LEU A 342 17.87 -24.56 12.17
CA LEU A 342 18.76 -24.39 11.02
C LEU A 342 19.65 -23.15 11.19
N GLU A 343 19.09 -21.98 11.52
CA GLU A 343 19.89 -20.78 11.77
C GLU A 343 20.76 -20.91 13.01
N GLN A 344 20.33 -21.68 14.02
CA GLN A 344 21.18 -22.02 15.18
C GLN A 344 22.37 -22.90 14.78
N ALA A 345 22.15 -23.95 13.98
CA ALA A 345 23.21 -24.82 13.45
C ALA A 345 24.20 -24.04 12.57
N LEU A 346 23.71 -23.13 11.72
CA LEU A 346 24.53 -22.24 10.92
C LEU A 346 25.34 -21.25 11.77
N CYS A 347 24.75 -20.67 12.82
CA CYS A 347 25.50 -19.83 13.77
C CYS A 347 26.57 -20.62 14.54
N ALA A 348 26.28 -21.86 14.96
CA ALA A 348 27.24 -22.73 15.61
C ALA A 348 28.39 -23.11 14.67
N LEU A 349 28.10 -23.47 13.41
CA LEU A 349 29.10 -23.73 12.39
C LEU A 349 30.02 -22.52 12.20
N LEU A 350 29.45 -21.32 12.03
CA LEU A 350 30.19 -20.07 11.84
C LEU A 350 31.00 -19.62 13.09
N LEU A 351 30.77 -20.26 14.24
CA LEU A 351 31.56 -20.13 15.46
C LEU A 351 32.54 -21.31 15.67
N GLY A 352 32.74 -22.17 14.65
CA GLY A 352 33.61 -23.35 14.73
C GLY A 352 33.08 -24.50 15.60
N GLN A 353 31.85 -24.39 16.11
CA GLN A 353 31.24 -25.35 17.04
C GLN A 353 30.57 -26.50 16.27
N THR A 354 31.38 -27.30 15.57
CA THR A 354 30.92 -28.33 14.61
C THR A 354 30.01 -29.39 15.22
N GLU A 355 30.32 -29.91 16.42
CA GLU A 355 29.49 -30.89 17.14
C GLU A 355 28.13 -30.32 17.55
N GLU A 356 28.09 -29.05 17.98
CA GLU A 356 26.84 -28.37 18.30
C GLU A 356 26.02 -28.10 17.02
N ALA A 357 26.69 -27.69 15.94
CA ALA A 357 26.05 -27.46 14.65
C ALA A 357 25.37 -28.73 14.11
N THR A 358 26.02 -29.90 14.17
CA THR A 358 25.41 -31.16 13.74
C THR A 358 24.28 -31.62 14.67
N SER A 359 24.46 -31.55 15.99
CA SER A 359 23.43 -31.99 16.96
C SER A 359 22.18 -31.10 16.98
N VAL A 360 22.32 -29.79 16.76
CA VAL A 360 21.17 -28.88 16.62
C VAL A 360 20.47 -29.05 15.26
N LEU A 361 21.23 -29.31 14.19
CA LEU A 361 20.66 -29.57 12.86
C LEU A 361 19.70 -30.78 12.86
N GLU A 362 19.98 -31.83 13.64
CA GLU A 362 19.12 -33.01 13.77
C GLU A 362 17.73 -32.70 14.39
N LEU A 363 17.57 -31.55 15.06
CA LEU A 363 16.30 -31.09 15.65
C LEU A 363 15.42 -30.29 14.67
N SER A 364 15.97 -29.83 13.54
CA SER A 364 15.24 -29.06 12.53
C SER A 364 14.14 -29.89 11.85
N GLN A 365 13.00 -29.26 11.56
CA GLN A 365 11.90 -29.88 10.80
C GLN A 365 11.94 -29.52 9.30
N GLU A 366 12.99 -28.82 8.85
CA GLU A 366 13.12 -28.29 7.50
C GLU A 366 13.61 -29.34 6.48
N TYR A 367 12.64 -30.05 5.92
CA TYR A 367 12.89 -31.16 4.99
C TYR A 367 13.78 -30.79 3.78
N GLU A 368 13.55 -29.66 3.12
CA GLU A 368 14.29 -29.29 1.90
C GLU A 368 15.79 -29.04 2.18
N PRO A 369 16.20 -28.13 3.09
CA PRO A 369 17.59 -28.00 3.55
C PRO A 369 18.22 -29.32 4.02
N LEU A 370 17.53 -30.09 4.87
CA LEU A 370 18.06 -31.36 5.39
C LEU A 370 18.31 -32.40 4.30
N THR A 371 17.49 -32.45 3.24
CA THR A 371 17.77 -33.34 2.10
C THR A 371 18.97 -32.91 1.28
N ILE A 372 19.18 -31.60 1.10
CA ILE A 372 20.34 -31.05 0.38
C ILE A 372 21.63 -31.36 1.15
N ILE A 373 21.67 -31.04 2.44
CA ILE A 373 22.81 -31.29 3.33
C ILE A 373 23.18 -32.79 3.36
N ARG A 374 22.17 -33.68 3.51
CA ARG A 374 22.38 -35.13 3.48
C ARG A 374 22.85 -35.64 2.11
N GLN A 375 22.37 -35.07 1.01
CA GLN A 375 22.84 -35.43 -0.33
C GLN A 375 24.28 -34.98 -0.58
N GLN A 376 24.68 -33.82 -0.06
CA GLN A 376 26.05 -33.30 -0.13
C GLN A 376 27.03 -33.99 0.85
N SER A 377 26.51 -34.86 1.73
CA SER A 377 27.27 -35.58 2.77
C SER A 377 27.19 -37.12 2.62
N GLN A 378 26.96 -37.64 1.41
CA GLN A 378 26.75 -39.09 1.20
C GLN A 378 28.00 -39.95 1.42
N ASP A 379 29.19 -39.37 1.20
CA ASP A 379 30.49 -40.06 1.34
C ASP A 379 31.22 -39.70 2.65
N SER A 380 30.58 -38.97 3.58
CA SER A 380 31.16 -38.54 4.86
C SER A 380 30.52 -39.24 6.07
N PRO A 381 31.25 -39.40 7.20
CA PRO A 381 30.72 -40.01 8.42
C PRO A 381 29.72 -39.10 9.16
N ASP A 382 29.73 -37.80 8.85
CA ASP A 382 28.92 -36.76 9.45
C ASP A 382 28.28 -35.85 8.38
N LEU A 383 27.38 -34.96 8.81
CA LEU A 383 26.68 -33.99 7.95
C LEU A 383 27.48 -32.68 7.74
N LEU A 384 28.68 -32.58 8.29
CA LEU A 384 29.47 -31.34 8.29
C LEU A 384 29.84 -30.85 6.88
N PRO A 385 30.28 -31.69 5.91
CA PRO A 385 30.63 -31.21 4.57
C PRO A 385 29.44 -30.57 3.83
N GLY A 386 28.26 -31.19 3.91
CA GLY A 386 27.04 -30.63 3.35
C GLY A 386 26.52 -29.42 4.11
N LEU A 387 26.69 -29.36 5.43
CA LEU A 387 26.32 -28.18 6.21
C LEU A 387 27.21 -26.96 5.88
N CYS A 388 28.51 -27.19 5.65
CA CYS A 388 29.43 -26.16 5.13
C CYS A 388 28.99 -25.63 3.76
N LEU A 389 28.79 -26.53 2.79
CA LEU A 389 28.39 -26.15 1.44
C LEU A 389 27.00 -25.48 1.40
N TYR A 390 26.06 -25.96 2.22
CA TYR A 390 24.76 -25.32 2.40
C TYR A 390 24.88 -23.94 3.04
N CYS A 391 25.78 -23.73 4.01
CA CYS A 391 26.00 -22.43 4.65
C CYS A 391 26.51 -21.38 3.65
N GLU A 392 27.45 -21.74 2.77
CA GLU A 392 27.93 -20.84 1.70
C GLU A 392 26.79 -20.51 0.72
N GLN A 393 26.04 -21.51 0.26
CA GLN A 393 24.90 -21.33 -0.64
C GLN A 393 23.78 -20.48 -0.02
N TRP A 394 23.47 -20.68 1.26
CA TRP A 394 22.48 -19.91 2.02
C TRP A 394 22.93 -18.45 2.20
N LEU A 395 24.20 -18.20 2.51
CA LEU A 395 24.74 -16.83 2.57
C LEU A 395 24.58 -16.10 1.22
N GLU A 396 24.93 -16.75 0.11
CA GLU A 396 24.85 -16.15 -1.23
C GLU A 396 23.42 -15.98 -1.77
N GLN A 397 22.50 -16.89 -1.46
CA GLN A 397 21.16 -16.94 -2.07
C GLN A 397 20.04 -16.41 -1.17
N GLU A 398 20.16 -16.55 0.15
CA GLU A 398 19.12 -16.25 1.12
C GLU A 398 19.45 -15.01 1.99
N VAL A 399 20.72 -14.62 2.08
CA VAL A 399 21.18 -13.54 2.97
C VAL A 399 21.68 -12.31 2.21
N PHE A 400 22.76 -12.45 1.42
CA PHE A 400 23.42 -11.32 0.73
C PHE A 400 22.54 -10.55 -0.27
N PRO A 401 21.63 -11.17 -1.06
CA PRO A 401 20.85 -10.45 -2.07
C PRO A 401 19.96 -9.34 -1.50
N HIS A 402 19.64 -9.42 -0.20
CA HIS A 402 18.83 -8.43 0.50
C HIS A 402 19.59 -7.18 0.96
N PHE A 403 20.93 -7.12 0.83
CA PHE A 403 21.73 -5.97 1.23
C PHE A 403 22.40 -5.35 -0.01
N ARG A 404 22.15 -4.07 -0.28
CA ARG A 404 22.57 -3.38 -1.51
C ARG A 404 24.07 -3.54 -1.82
N ASP A 405 24.89 -3.43 -0.78
CA ASP A 405 26.35 -3.50 -0.78
C ASP A 405 26.91 -4.94 -0.83
N LEU A 406 26.09 -5.97 -0.59
CA LEU A 406 26.49 -7.38 -0.63
C LEU A 406 26.03 -8.12 -1.90
N THR A 407 25.26 -7.48 -2.80
CA THR A 407 24.69 -8.07 -4.03
C THR A 407 25.70 -8.73 -5.00
N LYS A 408 27.01 -8.55 -4.80
CA LYS A 408 28.11 -9.16 -5.58
C LYS A 408 29.12 -9.93 -4.71
N GLN A 409 28.84 -10.08 -3.42
CA GLN A 409 29.71 -10.77 -2.47
C GLN A 409 29.54 -12.29 -2.63
N GLN A 410 30.66 -13.02 -2.60
CA GLN A 410 30.66 -14.48 -2.53
C GLN A 410 30.95 -14.96 -1.11
N ALA A 411 30.44 -16.13 -0.76
CA ALA A 411 30.66 -16.77 0.54
C ALA A 411 31.79 -17.80 0.43
N SER A 412 32.75 -17.70 1.35
CA SER A 412 33.84 -18.68 1.51
C SER A 412 34.10 -18.86 3.00
N LEU A 413 33.67 -19.99 3.55
CA LEU A 413 33.98 -20.41 4.91
C LEU A 413 35.48 -20.58 5.08
N LYS A 414 36.16 -21.08 4.04
CA LYS A 414 37.62 -21.21 4.01
C LYS A 414 38.31 -19.86 4.26
N ASP A 415 37.92 -18.81 3.55
CA ASP A 415 38.54 -17.49 3.69
C ASP A 415 38.02 -16.74 4.94
N TYR A 416 36.91 -17.19 5.54
CA TYR A 416 36.43 -16.72 6.84
C TYR A 416 37.26 -17.31 7.99
N PHE A 417 37.43 -18.64 8.05
CA PHE A 417 38.24 -19.29 9.09
C PHE A 417 39.76 -19.14 8.87
N ALA A 418 40.21 -18.71 7.69
CA ALA A 418 41.60 -18.29 7.46
C ALA A 418 41.93 -16.89 8.03
N ASP A 419 40.92 -16.12 8.45
CA ASP A 419 41.12 -14.77 8.99
C ASP A 419 41.64 -14.80 10.44
N LYS A 420 42.64 -13.97 10.74
CA LYS A 420 43.30 -13.92 12.05
C LYS A 420 42.41 -13.38 13.17
N GLN A 421 41.51 -12.45 12.87
CA GLN A 421 40.56 -11.91 13.86
C GLN A 421 39.51 -12.95 14.21
N VAL A 422 39.05 -13.72 13.22
CA VAL A 422 38.17 -14.87 13.44
C VAL A 422 38.88 -15.93 14.30
N GLN A 423 40.07 -16.38 13.90
CA GLN A 423 40.87 -17.36 14.65
C GLN A 423 41.08 -16.96 16.12
N ALA A 424 41.58 -15.74 16.37
CA ALA A 424 41.86 -15.27 17.72
C ALA A 424 40.59 -15.16 18.60
N TYR A 425 39.42 -14.85 18.02
CA TYR A 425 38.15 -14.84 18.77
C TYR A 425 37.65 -16.26 19.06
N LEU A 426 37.80 -17.21 18.12
CA LEU A 426 37.37 -18.59 18.31
C LEU A 426 38.26 -19.35 19.30
N GLU A 427 39.56 -19.08 19.32
CA GLU A 427 40.49 -19.59 20.35
C GLU A 427 40.16 -19.08 21.77
N GLN A 428 39.58 -17.89 21.88
CA GLN A 428 39.13 -17.27 23.14
C GLN A 428 37.66 -17.56 23.47
N LEU A 429 36.93 -18.25 22.59
CA LEU A 429 35.53 -18.58 22.83
C LEU A 429 35.46 -19.60 23.97
N PRO A 430 34.80 -19.29 25.11
CA PRO A 430 34.61 -20.30 26.13
C PRO A 430 33.74 -21.43 25.56
N ALA A 431 34.06 -22.67 25.92
CA ALA A 431 33.11 -23.76 25.77
C ALA A 431 31.89 -23.42 26.64
N ASP A 432 30.78 -23.03 26.01
CA ASP A 432 29.57 -22.52 26.66
C ASP A 432 28.78 -23.67 27.32
N LEU A 433 29.39 -24.30 28.34
CA LEU A 433 28.88 -25.47 29.07
C LEU A 433 27.46 -25.29 29.64
N TYR A 434 27.04 -24.04 29.89
CA TYR A 434 25.69 -23.69 30.33
C TYR A 434 24.59 -23.95 29.28
N ILE A 435 24.91 -23.93 27.98
CA ILE A 435 23.91 -24.09 26.90
C ILE A 435 23.36 -25.53 26.84
N THR A 436 24.22 -26.51 27.11
CA THR A 436 23.88 -27.94 27.07
C THR A 436 22.80 -28.34 28.07
N GLU A 437 22.69 -27.63 29.20
CA GLU A 437 21.74 -27.95 30.27
C GLU A 437 20.36 -27.30 30.10
N GLU A 438 20.26 -26.08 29.55
CA GLU A 438 18.96 -25.52 29.13
C GLU A 438 18.35 -26.33 27.96
N LEU A 439 19.15 -26.72 26.97
CA LEU A 439 18.67 -27.55 25.85
C LEU A 439 18.15 -28.92 26.33
N ARG A 440 18.84 -29.58 27.28
CA ARG A 440 18.40 -30.85 27.87
C ARG A 440 17.13 -30.71 28.72
N THR A 441 17.02 -29.65 29.52
CA THR A 441 15.87 -29.46 30.43
C THR A 441 14.58 -29.05 29.71
N VAL A 442 14.67 -28.30 28.61
CA VAL A 442 13.52 -28.00 27.74
C VAL A 442 13.02 -29.27 27.02
N ASN A 443 13.92 -30.10 26.49
CA ASN A 443 13.54 -31.28 25.69
C ASN A 443 12.78 -32.35 26.52
N ASN A 444 13.14 -32.52 27.80
CA ASN A 444 12.49 -33.50 28.69
C ASN A 444 11.00 -33.21 28.99
N GLN A 445 10.45 -32.03 28.66
CA GLN A 445 9.04 -31.71 28.91
C GLN A 445 8.08 -32.08 27.76
N VAL A 446 8.59 -32.51 26.61
CA VAL A 446 7.78 -32.91 25.44
C VAL A 446 7.50 -34.43 25.42
N GLY A 447 8.13 -35.20 26.33
CA GLY A 447 8.23 -36.66 26.27
C GLY A 447 7.35 -37.48 27.23
N SER A 448 6.16 -37.03 27.63
CA SER A 448 5.25 -37.86 28.45
C SER A 448 3.79 -37.85 27.97
N SER A 449 3.22 -39.05 27.82
CA SER A 449 1.83 -39.24 27.37
C SER A 449 0.84 -39.16 28.53
N TRP A 450 -0.40 -38.79 28.20
CA TRP A 450 -1.52 -38.58 29.12
C TRP A 450 -1.80 -39.80 30.02
N GLY A 451 -1.65 -39.60 31.33
CA GLY A 451 -2.13 -40.51 32.38
C GLY A 451 -3.21 -39.83 33.23
N ILE A 452 -4.34 -40.51 33.44
CA ILE A 452 -5.48 -39.96 34.19
C ILE A 452 -5.27 -40.17 35.70
N GLY A 453 -5.27 -39.10 36.49
CA GLY A 453 -5.31 -39.21 37.95
C GLY A 453 -4.90 -37.95 38.73
N SER A 454 -5.89 -37.25 39.28
CA SER A 454 -5.72 -36.36 40.44
C SER A 454 -6.90 -36.65 41.37
N PRO A 455 -6.72 -36.63 42.70
CA PRO A 455 -6.88 -35.35 43.40
C PRO A 455 -5.96 -35.13 44.63
N HIS A 456 -5.84 -33.85 45.00
CA HIS A 456 -5.59 -33.28 46.34
C HIS A 456 -4.55 -33.91 47.30
N ASN A 457 -3.62 -33.06 47.74
CA ASN A 457 -3.75 -32.53 49.11
C ASN A 457 -3.08 -31.15 49.28
N SER A 458 -3.47 -30.44 50.34
CA SER A 458 -2.93 -29.13 50.74
C SER A 458 -1.92 -29.25 51.88
N LEU A 459 -0.97 -28.32 51.98
CA LEU A 459 -0.49 -27.75 53.26
C LEU A 459 0.29 -26.43 53.01
N ARG A 460 0.90 -25.85 54.06
CA ARG A 460 1.07 -24.40 54.23
C ARG A 460 2.42 -24.05 54.89
N GLU A 461 2.77 -22.75 54.82
CA GLU A 461 3.76 -22.00 55.64
C GLU A 461 5.29 -22.24 55.43
N ASP A 462 5.96 -21.12 55.13
CA ASP A 462 7.26 -20.57 55.62
C ASP A 462 8.56 -21.43 55.57
N GLU A 463 9.74 -20.95 55.16
CA GLU A 463 10.48 -19.77 55.65
C GLU A 463 11.55 -19.17 54.68
N HIS A 464 11.75 -17.85 54.78
CA HIS A 464 13.00 -17.05 54.75
C HIS A 464 14.15 -17.13 53.70
N LEU A 465 14.48 -15.92 53.18
CA LEU A 465 15.80 -15.33 52.81
C LEU A 465 16.49 -15.73 51.48
N PRO A 466 17.43 -14.91 50.92
CA PRO A 466 17.68 -13.46 51.10
C PRO A 466 17.73 -12.65 49.78
N VAL A 467 17.91 -11.33 49.87
CA VAL A 467 18.23 -10.43 48.72
C VAL A 467 19.75 -10.29 48.57
N VAL A 468 20.27 -10.49 47.34
CA VAL A 468 21.61 -10.04 46.93
C VAL A 468 21.57 -9.54 45.49
N SER A 469 22.08 -8.32 45.26
CA SER A 469 22.48 -7.83 43.95
C SER A 469 24.00 -7.75 43.88
N PRO A 470 24.62 -8.10 42.74
CA PRO A 470 25.92 -7.56 42.38
C PRO A 470 25.89 -6.85 41.02
N SER A 471 26.53 -5.68 40.98
CA SER A 471 27.05 -5.04 39.77
C SER A 471 28.58 -5.18 39.76
N GLN A 472 29.25 -4.75 38.68
CA GLN A 472 30.70 -4.87 38.43
C GLN A 472 31.14 -6.32 38.10
N ASN A 473 31.94 -6.62 37.07
CA ASN A 473 32.82 -5.78 36.24
C ASN A 473 32.62 -6.02 34.73
N LEU A 474 32.97 -5.03 33.91
CA LEU A 474 33.31 -5.22 32.50
C LEU A 474 34.42 -4.23 32.15
N GLU A 475 35.67 -4.70 32.07
CA GLU A 475 36.80 -3.83 31.76
C GLU A 475 37.03 -3.69 30.24
N GLU A 476 37.08 -2.42 29.88
CA GLU A 476 37.61 -1.80 28.66
C GLU A 476 38.78 -2.53 27.98
N TRP A 477 38.63 -2.83 26.68
CA TRP A 477 39.75 -2.90 25.74
C TRP A 477 39.62 -1.78 24.73
N ARG A 478 40.65 -0.94 24.62
CA ARG A 478 40.77 0.10 23.58
C ARG A 478 41.57 -0.42 22.40
N GLU A 479 41.16 -0.03 21.20
CA GLU A 479 42.14 0.22 20.14
C GLU A 479 42.57 1.69 20.19
N THR A 480 43.84 1.93 19.83
CA THR A 480 44.45 3.26 19.83
C THR A 480 44.19 3.99 18.52
N ASN A 481 44.07 5.31 18.57
CA ASN A 481 44.27 6.15 17.41
C ASN A 481 45.03 7.43 17.81
N VAL A 482 45.79 7.97 16.85
CA VAL A 482 46.90 8.88 17.10
C VAL A 482 46.45 10.35 17.22
N GLU A 483 47.16 11.07 18.09
CA GLU A 483 46.99 12.47 18.42
C GLU A 483 47.37 13.45 17.29
N LEU A 484 46.58 14.53 17.12
CA LEU A 484 47.13 15.80 16.64
C LEU A 484 46.37 16.99 17.27
N ALA A 485 47.10 18.11 17.41
CA ALA A 485 46.75 19.36 18.09
C ALA A 485 45.41 20.03 17.63
N SER A 486 44.81 20.99 18.36
CA SER A 486 45.44 21.97 19.26
C SER A 486 44.57 22.51 20.41
N GLN A 487 45.23 23.07 21.43
CA GLN A 487 44.63 23.69 22.63
C GLN A 487 44.47 25.21 22.49
N ILE A 488 43.37 25.80 23.02
CA ILE A 488 43.38 27.11 23.70
C ILE A 488 42.41 27.09 24.90
N SER A 489 42.98 27.18 26.11
CA SER A 489 42.66 28.00 27.30
C SER A 489 41.35 28.84 27.34
N THR A 490 40.68 29.17 28.46
CA THR A 490 40.89 28.97 29.92
C THR A 490 39.57 29.30 30.71
N PRO A 491 39.43 29.05 32.04
CA PRO A 491 38.13 28.96 32.73
C PRO A 491 37.76 30.07 33.74
N HIS A 492 36.52 29.99 34.27
CA HIS A 492 36.01 30.50 35.59
C HIS A 492 36.08 32.03 35.88
N ARG A 493 35.15 32.66 36.63
CA ARG A 493 34.57 32.29 37.95
C ARG A 493 33.37 33.20 38.33
N ASN A 494 32.50 32.75 39.26
CA ASN A 494 31.65 33.44 40.28
C ASN A 494 31.01 34.84 39.97
N ILE A 495 29.78 35.15 40.43
CA ILE A 495 29.37 35.41 41.84
C ILE A 495 27.86 35.19 42.04
N SER A 496 27.43 35.04 43.30
CA SER A 496 26.06 34.72 43.75
C SER A 496 25.43 35.77 44.68
N GLN A 497 24.11 35.61 44.93
CA GLN A 497 23.43 35.70 46.24
C GLN A 497 22.42 36.85 46.50
N TYR A 498 21.44 36.54 47.37
CA TYR A 498 20.31 37.33 47.90
C TYR A 498 19.15 37.65 46.91
N SER A 499 17.87 37.22 47.04
CA SER A 499 17.01 36.49 48.02
C SER A 499 15.96 37.33 48.78
N HIS A 500 14.68 36.96 48.67
CA HIS A 500 13.75 36.87 49.83
C HIS A 500 12.45 36.09 49.51
N ASP A 501 11.97 35.33 50.49
CA ASP A 501 10.69 34.56 50.50
C ASP A 501 9.47 35.48 50.77
N SER A 502 8.20 35.06 50.81
CA SER A 502 7.55 33.75 51.07
C SER A 502 6.10 33.75 50.49
N HIS A 503 5.17 32.79 50.65
CA HIS A 503 5.09 31.58 51.49
C HIS A 503 4.17 30.51 50.86
N SER A 504 3.57 29.61 51.66
CA SER A 504 2.71 28.48 51.25
C SER A 504 1.84 28.00 52.43
N PHE A 505 0.77 27.21 52.18
CA PHE A 505 0.57 25.85 52.72
C PHE A 505 -0.78 25.20 52.30
N LEU A 506 -0.90 23.89 52.59
CA LEU A 506 -2.02 22.95 52.31
C LEU A 506 -2.93 22.84 53.59
N THR A 507 -3.95 21.98 53.80
CA THR A 507 -4.24 20.59 53.39
C THR A 507 -5.75 20.21 53.50
N GLU A 508 -6.12 19.13 52.81
CA GLU A 508 -7.14 18.07 53.06
C GLU A 508 -8.20 18.17 54.19
N GLY A 509 -9.38 17.58 53.94
CA GLY A 509 -10.36 17.18 54.97
C GLY A 509 -11.77 16.87 54.40
N GLY A 510 -12.34 15.69 54.66
CA GLY A 510 -13.54 15.21 53.97
C GLY A 510 -14.77 14.84 54.84
N THR A 511 -15.88 14.53 54.14
CA THR A 511 -17.17 13.97 54.60
C THR A 511 -18.18 14.84 55.36
N LYS A 512 -19.39 15.02 54.79
CA LYS A 512 -20.68 14.48 55.32
C LYS A 512 -21.86 14.74 54.36
N GLN A 513 -23.02 14.18 54.65
CA GLN A 513 -24.15 14.01 53.71
C GLN A 513 -25.39 14.87 54.02
N SER A 514 -26.21 15.09 52.99
CA SER A 514 -27.66 15.42 53.04
C SER A 514 -28.06 16.88 53.42
N SER A 515 -29.27 17.40 53.13
CA SER A 515 -30.49 16.73 52.61
C SER A 515 -31.50 17.65 51.86
N LYS A 516 -32.12 17.11 50.80
CA LYS A 516 -33.56 17.18 50.37
C LYS A 516 -34.31 18.52 50.04
N TYR A 517 -35.26 18.37 49.09
CA TYR A 517 -36.53 19.11 48.85
C TYR A 517 -36.53 20.42 48.01
N LYS A 518 -37.55 20.74 47.16
CA LYS A 518 -38.53 19.90 46.38
C LYS A 518 -39.28 20.71 45.27
N HIS A 519 -39.92 20.00 44.33
CA HIS A 519 -40.67 20.45 43.12
C HIS A 519 -41.77 21.54 43.24
N ARG A 520 -42.11 22.15 42.07
CA ARG A 520 -43.45 22.12 41.40
C ARG A 520 -43.34 22.61 39.91
N ARG A 521 -43.89 21.89 38.89
CA ARG A 521 -45.24 21.96 38.23
C ARG A 521 -45.50 23.23 37.38
N ARG A 522 -46.23 23.25 36.24
CA ARG A 522 -46.92 22.24 35.37
C ARG A 522 -47.54 22.98 34.14
N GLY A 523 -47.66 22.37 32.95
CA GLY A 523 -48.50 22.89 31.84
C GLY A 523 -48.40 22.07 30.52
N SER A 524 -49.51 21.91 29.76
CA SER A 524 -49.56 21.07 28.54
C SER A 524 -50.91 21.09 27.78
N THR A 525 -50.93 21.49 26.50
CA THR A 525 -51.94 21.27 25.41
C THR A 525 -51.32 21.87 24.11
N SER A 526 -51.33 21.32 22.88
CA SER A 526 -52.28 20.56 22.03
C SER A 526 -53.25 21.42 21.20
N ILE A 527 -53.02 21.49 19.88
CA ILE A 527 -53.99 21.84 18.82
C ILE A 527 -53.74 20.91 17.61
N GLN A 528 -54.80 20.53 16.90
CA GLN A 528 -54.83 19.63 15.74
C GLN A 528 -56.04 20.02 14.88
N GLU A 529 -55.85 20.48 13.64
CA GLU A 529 -56.88 20.82 12.62
C GLU A 529 -56.15 21.39 11.37
N GLU A 530 -56.62 21.28 10.11
CA GLU A 530 -57.67 20.42 9.53
C GLU A 530 -57.42 20.22 8.00
N GLN A 531 -58.30 19.49 7.29
CA GLN A 531 -58.22 19.17 5.86
C GLN A 531 -59.31 19.88 5.02
N ILE A 532 -58.96 20.33 3.81
CA ILE A 532 -59.84 20.74 2.69
C ILE A 532 -59.03 20.38 1.40
N GLU A 533 -59.33 19.43 0.50
CA GLU A 533 -60.54 19.06 -0.29
C GLU A 533 -61.01 20.16 -1.28
N GLU A 534 -61.39 19.92 -2.55
CA GLU A 534 -61.55 18.69 -3.35
C GLU A 534 -61.53 19.02 -4.87
N ARG A 535 -61.35 17.99 -5.74
CA ARG A 535 -61.67 17.89 -7.21
C ARG A 535 -61.00 18.88 -8.19
N HIS A 536 -60.46 18.51 -9.37
CA HIS A 536 -60.66 17.44 -10.38
C HIS A 536 -61.77 17.60 -11.43
N LEU A 537 -61.34 17.76 -12.70
CA LEU A 537 -61.84 17.16 -13.97
C LEU A 537 -60.61 17.17 -14.92
N TYR A 538 -60.06 16.03 -15.40
CA TYR A 538 -60.47 15.20 -16.55
C TYR A 538 -60.58 15.99 -17.88
N ASN A 539 -60.03 15.56 -19.03
CA ASN A 539 -59.66 14.20 -19.48
C ASN A 539 -58.12 14.01 -19.69
N GLN A 540 -57.52 12.81 -19.58
CA GLN A 540 -57.70 11.53 -20.32
C GLN A 540 -57.21 11.65 -21.80
N SER A 541 -56.56 10.66 -22.42
CA SER A 541 -56.28 9.24 -22.11
C SER A 541 -54.91 8.85 -22.76
N HIS A 542 -54.25 7.68 -22.72
CA HIS A 542 -54.32 6.33 -22.09
C HIS A 542 -52.92 5.67 -22.39
N THR A 543 -52.40 4.50 -21.96
CA THR A 543 -52.69 3.29 -21.14
C THR A 543 -51.31 2.65 -20.81
N SER A 544 -51.05 1.59 -20.03
CA SER A 544 -51.76 0.69 -19.08
C SER A 544 -50.68 -0.01 -18.21
N LYS A 545 -50.80 -0.12 -16.87
CA LYS A 545 -51.20 -1.31 -16.04
C LYS A 545 -50.39 -2.60 -16.31
N TYR A 546 -50.01 -3.47 -15.36
CA TYR A 546 -50.30 -3.75 -13.92
C TYR A 546 -49.03 -4.45 -13.33
N ARG A 547 -48.62 -4.52 -12.05
CA ARG A 547 -49.16 -4.46 -10.67
C ARG A 547 -49.76 -5.78 -10.10
N GLN A 548 -49.69 -5.95 -8.76
CA GLN A 548 -50.14 -7.05 -7.87
C GLN A 548 -49.15 -8.23 -7.64
N ASN A 549 -48.96 -8.85 -6.45
CA ASN A 549 -49.32 -8.60 -5.01
C ASN A 549 -48.15 -9.15 -4.12
N PHE A 550 -47.80 -8.67 -2.91
CA PHE A 550 -48.42 -8.89 -1.57
C PHE A 550 -48.76 -10.36 -1.24
N THR A 551 -48.32 -10.98 -0.13
CA THR A 551 -48.80 -10.78 1.27
C THR A 551 -47.73 -10.95 2.39
N ARG A 552 -48.14 -10.79 3.67
CA ARG A 552 -47.34 -10.88 4.93
C ARG A 552 -47.57 -12.21 5.69
N THR A 553 -46.64 -12.57 6.62
CA THR A 553 -46.94 -12.97 8.02
C THR A 553 -45.68 -12.96 8.93
N PHE A 554 -45.88 -12.90 10.26
CA PHE A 554 -44.87 -13.07 11.36
C PHE A 554 -45.44 -14.10 12.37
N PRO A 555 -44.62 -14.80 13.20
CA PRO A 555 -44.59 -14.45 14.64
C PRO A 555 -43.30 -14.75 15.46
N ALA A 556 -42.88 -13.74 16.24
CA ALA A 556 -42.38 -13.68 17.63
C ALA A 556 -41.62 -14.82 18.40
N LEU A 557 -40.74 -14.36 19.33
CA LEU A 557 -40.05 -15.02 20.47
C LEU A 557 -38.82 -15.90 20.12
N PHE A 558 -37.77 -16.05 20.96
CA PHE A 558 -37.58 -15.79 22.40
C PHE A 558 -36.25 -15.01 22.72
N ARG A 559 -35.95 -14.77 24.02
CA ARG A 559 -34.71 -14.11 24.52
C ARG A 559 -33.64 -15.15 24.93
N LEU A 560 -32.34 -14.78 24.96
CA LEU A 560 -31.54 -14.43 26.19
C LEU A 560 -30.00 -14.46 25.96
N ASN A 561 -29.27 -13.78 26.86
CA ASN A 561 -27.85 -13.92 27.26
C ASN A 561 -26.67 -13.58 26.30
N THR A 562 -26.01 -12.48 26.68
CA THR A 562 -24.55 -12.27 26.64
C THR A 562 -23.76 -13.41 27.28
N PHE A 563 -22.56 -13.74 26.76
CA PHE A 563 -21.32 -13.98 27.51
C PHE A 563 -20.10 -14.11 26.57
N PHE A 564 -18.89 -14.20 27.15
CA PHE A 564 -17.60 -14.48 26.51
C PHE A 564 -16.95 -13.42 25.59
N LEU A 565 -16.75 -12.23 26.16
CA LEU A 565 -15.42 -11.59 26.07
C LEU A 565 -14.39 -12.45 26.84
N LEU A 566 -13.92 -13.56 26.24
CA LEU A 566 -12.81 -14.37 26.78
C LEU A 566 -12.30 -15.40 25.74
N GLY A 567 -11.76 -14.90 24.61
CA GLY A 567 -11.20 -15.75 23.55
C GLY A 567 -10.13 -15.10 22.66
N GLY A 568 -9.71 -13.86 22.94
CA GLY A 568 -8.89 -13.06 22.02
C GLY A 568 -7.37 -13.26 22.08
N ILE A 569 -6.85 -14.07 23.01
CA ILE A 569 -5.41 -14.09 23.35
C ILE A 569 -4.66 -15.34 22.82
N LEU A 570 -5.37 -16.36 22.35
CA LEU A 570 -4.76 -17.60 21.82
C LEU A 570 -4.74 -17.69 20.27
N GLY A 571 -5.21 -16.66 19.56
CA GLY A 571 -5.25 -16.65 18.09
C GLY A 571 -3.95 -16.18 17.40
N MET A 572 -2.94 -15.75 18.16
CA MET A 572 -1.80 -14.93 17.67
C MET A 572 -0.43 -15.62 17.84
N TRP A 573 -0.32 -16.90 17.46
CA TRP A 573 0.92 -17.68 17.59
C TRP A 573 1.08 -18.74 16.47
N PHE A 574 0.60 -18.49 15.25
CA PHE A 574 0.70 -19.48 14.15
C PHE A 574 0.95 -18.91 12.74
N LEU A 575 1.37 -17.64 12.62
CA LEU A 575 1.55 -16.96 11.33
C LEU A 575 3.00 -16.54 11.00
N ILE A 576 3.96 -16.75 11.89
CA ILE A 576 5.35 -16.27 11.68
C ILE A 576 6.22 -17.27 10.88
N PRO A 577 6.22 -18.59 11.15
CA PRO A 577 7.14 -19.53 10.45
C PRO A 577 6.84 -19.79 8.97
N THR A 578 5.64 -19.44 8.47
CA THR A 578 5.17 -19.91 7.15
C THR A 578 5.40 -18.94 5.99
N ILE A 579 5.96 -17.75 6.26
CA ILE A 579 6.18 -16.70 5.26
C ILE A 579 7.62 -16.68 4.73
N TRP A 580 8.62 -17.05 5.54
CA TRP A 580 10.03 -16.81 5.20
C TRP A 580 10.65 -17.84 4.25
N GLY A 581 10.58 -19.14 4.59
CA GLY A 581 11.22 -20.25 3.86
C GLY A 581 10.60 -20.60 2.50
N ARG A 582 10.17 -19.62 1.69
CA ARG A 582 9.59 -19.82 0.35
C ARG A 582 9.82 -18.72 -0.68
N LEU A 583 10.52 -17.63 -0.36
CA LEU A 583 10.58 -16.47 -1.26
C LEU A 583 11.83 -16.41 -2.17
N ASN A 584 12.96 -16.97 -1.75
CA ASN A 584 14.26 -16.69 -2.38
C ASN A 584 14.68 -17.63 -3.52
N SER A 585 14.19 -18.88 -3.58
CA SER A 585 14.71 -19.92 -4.49
C SER A 585 14.35 -19.78 -5.98
N LYS A 586 13.96 -18.59 -6.47
CA LYS A 586 13.48 -18.36 -7.87
C LYS A 586 13.75 -16.98 -8.49
N MET A 587 14.98 -16.46 -8.46
CA MET A 587 15.44 -15.52 -9.51
C MET A 587 16.94 -15.64 -9.82
N VAL A 588 17.28 -16.61 -10.68
CA VAL A 588 18.50 -16.59 -11.51
C VAL A 588 18.11 -16.97 -12.93
N ASP A 589 17.99 -15.98 -13.81
CA ASP A 589 18.11 -16.12 -15.27
C ASP A 589 18.20 -14.72 -15.90
N GLN A 590 19.36 -14.37 -16.44
CA GLN A 590 19.57 -13.13 -17.21
C GLN A 590 19.58 -13.43 -18.72
N PRO A 591 18.75 -12.72 -19.51
CA PRO A 591 19.04 -12.48 -20.92
C PRO A 591 19.50 -11.03 -21.16
N ASN A 592 20.43 -10.86 -22.10
CA ASN A 592 21.06 -9.56 -22.39
C ASN A 592 20.12 -8.54 -23.05
N LEU A 593 20.42 -7.25 -22.84
CA LEU A 593 19.84 -6.13 -23.56
C LEU A 593 20.10 -6.24 -25.09
N GLN A 594 19.06 -6.03 -25.88
CA GLN A 594 19.17 -5.45 -27.22
C GLN A 594 18.16 -4.32 -27.38
N VAL A 595 18.58 -3.23 -28.02
CA VAL A 595 17.79 -2.00 -28.17
C VAL A 595 16.89 -2.11 -29.40
N GLY A 596 15.60 -1.83 -29.23
CA GLY A 596 14.63 -1.73 -30.33
C GLY A 596 13.40 -0.92 -29.93
N LYS A 597 13.24 0.28 -30.51
CA LYS A 597 12.00 1.06 -30.43
C LYS A 597 10.88 0.31 -31.17
N LEU A 598 9.71 0.14 -30.57
CA LEU A 598 8.41 0.08 -31.27
C LEU A 598 7.24 0.26 -30.28
N ALA A 599 6.09 0.73 -30.78
CA ALA A 599 5.01 1.27 -29.96
C ALA A 599 4.17 0.21 -29.22
N ILE A 600 3.67 0.59 -28.04
CA ILE A 600 2.71 -0.19 -27.22
C ILE A 600 1.49 0.69 -26.93
N GLN A 601 0.29 0.11 -27.05
CA GLN A 601 -0.98 0.82 -26.83
C GLN A 601 -1.40 0.73 -25.36
N LEU A 602 -1.93 1.84 -24.82
CA LEU A 602 -2.22 2.07 -23.38
C LEU A 602 -3.19 1.09 -22.68
N ASN A 603 -3.87 0.20 -23.41
CA ASN A 603 -5.04 -0.53 -22.90
C ASN A 603 -4.84 -2.04 -22.68
N GLN A 604 -3.62 -2.57 -22.75
CA GLN A 604 -3.32 -3.97 -22.38
C GLN A 604 -1.96 -4.10 -21.66
N PRO A 605 -1.85 -4.89 -20.57
CA PRO A 605 -0.58 -5.15 -19.92
C PRO A 605 0.29 -6.11 -20.78
N PRO A 606 1.56 -5.76 -21.08
CA PRO A 606 2.48 -6.71 -21.68
C PRO A 606 2.86 -7.80 -20.66
N VAL A 607 2.97 -9.05 -21.13
CA VAL A 607 3.19 -10.31 -20.37
C VAL A 607 1.94 -10.93 -19.73
N VAL A 608 1.46 -12.02 -20.33
CA VAL A 608 0.52 -12.97 -19.72
C VAL A 608 1.30 -13.96 -18.86
N ILE A 609 1.33 -13.74 -17.54
CA ILE A 609 1.99 -14.65 -16.59
C ILE A 609 1.23 -15.98 -16.51
N SER A 610 1.86 -17.06 -16.97
CA SER A 610 1.28 -18.41 -16.92
C SER A 610 1.27 -18.98 -15.49
N THR A 611 0.08 -19.18 -14.92
CA THR A 611 -0.11 -19.60 -13.50
C THR A 611 0.13 -21.10 -13.25
N LEU A 612 1.36 -21.56 -13.53
CA LEU A 612 1.86 -22.90 -13.22
C LEU A 612 2.13 -23.10 -11.71
N SER A 613 1.07 -23.07 -10.90
CA SER A 613 1.16 -23.36 -9.47
C SER A 613 1.46 -24.85 -9.22
N ARG A 614 2.76 -25.19 -9.14
CA ARG A 614 3.27 -26.51 -8.73
C ARG A 614 3.39 -26.58 -7.20
N ARG A 615 2.25 -26.74 -6.53
CA ARG A 615 2.20 -27.20 -5.13
C ARG A 615 2.61 -28.68 -5.07
N PRO A 616 3.33 -29.18 -4.05
CA PRO A 616 3.48 -30.62 -3.85
C PRO A 616 2.09 -31.29 -3.79
N PRO A 617 1.92 -32.49 -4.37
CA PRO A 617 0.63 -33.15 -4.38
C PRO A 617 0.20 -33.47 -2.93
N PRO A 618 -1.04 -33.17 -2.52
CA PRO A 618 -1.53 -33.56 -1.20
C PRO A 618 -1.55 -35.09 -1.07
N PRO A 619 -1.48 -35.64 0.15
CA PRO A 619 -1.76 -37.07 0.38
C PRO A 619 -3.09 -37.42 -0.28
N SER A 620 -3.14 -38.57 -0.96
CA SER A 620 -3.81 -38.73 -2.25
C SER A 620 -5.35 -38.86 -2.24
N GLY A 621 -6.02 -38.05 -1.42
CA GLY A 621 -7.47 -37.84 -1.36
C GLY A 621 -7.90 -36.51 -0.72
N GLN A 622 -7.07 -35.85 0.08
CA GLN A 622 -7.52 -34.78 0.98
C GLN A 622 -7.83 -33.43 0.28
N LEU A 623 -9.02 -32.90 0.49
CA LEU A 623 -9.45 -31.58 0.00
C LEU A 623 -9.13 -30.49 1.04
N THR A 624 -7.99 -29.82 0.91
CA THR A 624 -7.65 -28.67 1.78
C THR A 624 -8.39 -27.39 1.36
N LYS A 625 -8.57 -26.44 2.28
CA LYS A 625 -9.25 -25.15 2.05
C LYS A 625 -8.73 -24.39 0.83
N ALA A 626 -7.41 -24.37 0.61
CA ALA A 626 -6.79 -23.73 -0.56
C ALA A 626 -6.96 -24.53 -1.88
N ILE A 627 -7.22 -25.85 -1.83
CA ILE A 627 -7.60 -26.62 -3.03
C ILE A 627 -9.08 -26.35 -3.38
N ALA A 628 -9.95 -26.31 -2.36
CA ALA A 628 -11.35 -25.93 -2.52
C ALA A 628 -11.51 -24.51 -3.07
N GLN A 629 -10.70 -23.56 -2.57
CA GLN A 629 -10.62 -22.19 -3.10
C GLN A 629 -10.26 -22.17 -4.59
N ARG A 630 -9.09 -22.74 -4.95
CA ARG A 630 -8.64 -22.79 -6.35
C ARG A 630 -9.64 -23.49 -7.27
N LEU A 631 -10.35 -24.51 -6.79
CA LEU A 631 -11.40 -25.19 -7.53
C LEU A 631 -12.61 -24.28 -7.81
N ILE A 632 -13.06 -23.50 -6.82
CA ILE A 632 -14.20 -22.57 -6.98
C ILE A 632 -13.79 -21.35 -7.83
N GLU A 633 -12.56 -20.85 -7.71
CA GLU A 633 -12.00 -19.82 -8.60
C GLU A 633 -11.89 -20.32 -10.05
N THR A 634 -11.45 -21.58 -10.25
CA THR A 634 -11.41 -22.25 -11.57
C THR A 634 -12.82 -22.44 -12.13
N TRP A 635 -13.81 -22.72 -11.27
CA TRP A 635 -15.21 -22.78 -11.66
C TRP A 635 -15.74 -21.42 -12.10
N LEU A 636 -15.60 -20.37 -11.29
CA LEU A 636 -16.15 -19.05 -11.60
C LEU A 636 -15.48 -18.40 -12.82
N SER A 637 -14.18 -18.59 -13.01
CA SER A 637 -13.50 -18.19 -14.25
C SER A 637 -13.94 -19.02 -15.47
N THR A 638 -14.26 -20.31 -15.28
CA THR A 638 -14.84 -21.16 -16.33
C THR A 638 -16.27 -20.75 -16.68
N LYS A 639 -17.10 -20.40 -15.69
CA LYS A 639 -18.42 -19.79 -15.86
C LYS A 639 -18.32 -18.49 -16.64
N ALA A 640 -17.39 -17.60 -16.28
CA ALA A 640 -17.16 -16.34 -16.99
C ALA A 640 -16.77 -16.57 -18.46
N ALA A 641 -15.86 -17.51 -18.76
CA ALA A 641 -15.50 -17.85 -20.14
C ALA A 641 -16.65 -18.50 -20.93
N ALA A 642 -17.44 -19.36 -20.28
CA ALA A 642 -18.59 -20.02 -20.90
C ALA A 642 -19.77 -19.06 -21.15
N MET A 643 -19.94 -18.02 -20.34
CA MET A 643 -21.04 -17.03 -20.46
C MET A 643 -20.61 -15.70 -21.09
N GLY A 644 -19.31 -15.50 -21.32
CA GLY A 644 -18.74 -14.34 -22.00
C GLY A 644 -18.98 -14.35 -23.51
N PRO A 645 -18.48 -13.34 -24.24
CA PRO A 645 -18.82 -13.12 -25.66
C PRO A 645 -18.37 -14.26 -26.60
N ASN A 646 -17.43 -15.10 -26.16
CA ASN A 646 -16.91 -16.24 -26.92
C ASN A 646 -17.64 -17.57 -26.62
N HIS A 647 -18.59 -17.56 -25.68
CA HIS A 647 -19.42 -18.71 -25.25
C HIS A 647 -18.68 -20.06 -25.15
N GLU A 648 -17.61 -20.13 -24.37
CA GLU A 648 -16.69 -21.30 -24.33
C GLU A 648 -17.25 -22.52 -23.55
N ILE A 649 -18.42 -23.02 -23.95
CA ILE A 649 -19.18 -24.14 -23.33
C ILE A 649 -18.30 -25.34 -22.98
N LYS A 650 -17.39 -25.74 -23.88
CA LYS A 650 -16.50 -26.92 -23.71
C LYS A 650 -15.53 -26.81 -22.51
N ARG A 651 -15.38 -25.63 -21.89
CA ARG A 651 -14.63 -25.49 -20.64
C ARG A 651 -15.39 -26.04 -19.43
N LEU A 652 -16.73 -26.01 -19.43
CA LEU A 652 -17.58 -26.54 -18.36
C LEU A 652 -17.26 -28.02 -18.08
N ASP A 653 -17.02 -28.79 -19.15
CA ASP A 653 -16.72 -30.23 -19.16
C ASP A 653 -15.43 -30.59 -18.36
N LYS A 654 -14.58 -29.60 -18.04
CA LYS A 654 -13.35 -29.78 -17.27
C LYS A 654 -13.55 -29.69 -15.75
N ILE A 655 -14.60 -29.02 -15.29
CA ILE A 655 -14.79 -28.62 -13.88
C ILE A 655 -16.13 -29.08 -13.28
N LEU A 656 -17.17 -29.23 -14.11
CA LEU A 656 -18.47 -29.76 -13.69
C LEU A 656 -18.61 -31.26 -13.96
N ILE A 657 -19.64 -31.85 -13.36
CA ILE A 657 -20.21 -33.15 -13.71
C ILE A 657 -21.75 -33.09 -13.60
N ASN A 658 -22.46 -34.07 -14.16
CA ASN A 658 -23.92 -34.14 -14.09
C ASN A 658 -24.42 -34.31 -12.63
N PRO A 659 -25.50 -33.63 -12.21
CA PRO A 659 -26.42 -32.83 -13.04
C PRO A 659 -25.95 -31.43 -13.42
N ALA A 660 -25.06 -30.80 -12.63
CA ALA A 660 -24.66 -29.40 -12.83
C ALA A 660 -24.12 -29.09 -14.24
N LEU A 661 -23.37 -30.01 -14.85
CA LEU A 661 -22.82 -29.83 -16.20
C LEU A 661 -23.92 -29.60 -17.25
N SER A 662 -24.89 -30.52 -17.37
CA SER A 662 -26.03 -30.38 -18.29
C SER A 662 -26.84 -29.10 -18.05
N GLN A 663 -27.01 -28.71 -16.79
CA GLN A 663 -27.73 -27.48 -16.42
C GLN A 663 -27.02 -26.24 -16.97
N TRP A 664 -25.72 -26.07 -16.69
CA TRP A 664 -24.96 -24.92 -17.17
C TRP A 664 -24.75 -24.93 -18.69
N GLN A 665 -24.54 -26.09 -19.32
CA GLN A 665 -24.53 -26.18 -20.78
C GLN A 665 -25.87 -25.71 -21.40
N SER A 666 -27.00 -26.01 -20.76
CA SER A 666 -28.33 -25.55 -21.21
C SER A 666 -28.48 -24.04 -21.08
N ILE A 667 -28.09 -23.46 -19.94
CA ILE A 667 -28.14 -22.01 -19.69
C ILE A 667 -27.30 -21.24 -20.73
N VAL A 668 -26.09 -21.72 -21.05
CA VAL A 668 -25.25 -21.06 -22.07
C VAL A 668 -25.85 -21.21 -23.47
N LYS A 669 -26.43 -22.37 -23.83
CA LYS A 669 -27.12 -22.55 -25.12
C LYS A 669 -28.31 -21.60 -25.27
N GLN A 670 -29.05 -21.32 -24.20
CA GLN A 670 -30.11 -20.30 -24.19
C GLN A 670 -29.55 -18.89 -24.38
N ASP A 671 -28.47 -18.53 -23.67
CA ASP A 671 -27.83 -17.21 -23.81
C ASP A 671 -27.27 -16.98 -25.22
N MET A 672 -26.63 -17.99 -25.84
CA MET A 672 -26.21 -17.94 -27.25
C MET A 672 -27.38 -17.68 -28.21
N ALA A 673 -28.49 -18.41 -28.05
CA ALA A 673 -29.64 -18.32 -28.94
C ALA A 673 -30.29 -16.92 -28.97
N ILE A 674 -30.18 -16.16 -27.86
CA ILE A 674 -30.68 -14.78 -27.75
C ILE A 674 -29.58 -13.71 -27.88
N LYS A 675 -28.37 -14.08 -28.33
CA LYS A 675 -27.17 -13.22 -28.43
C LYS A 675 -26.86 -12.46 -27.13
N ARG A 676 -27.08 -13.09 -25.97
CA ARG A 676 -26.72 -12.57 -24.64
C ARG A 676 -25.35 -13.09 -24.23
N TYR A 677 -24.53 -12.21 -23.65
CA TYR A 677 -23.35 -12.61 -22.89
C TYR A 677 -23.26 -11.80 -21.60
N ARG A 678 -22.34 -12.20 -20.72
CA ARG A 678 -22.15 -11.60 -19.40
C ARG A 678 -20.66 -11.43 -19.12
N LYS A 679 -20.25 -10.27 -18.61
CA LYS A 679 -18.93 -10.08 -18.00
C LYS A 679 -19.07 -10.20 -16.47
N TYR A 680 -18.07 -10.76 -15.83
CA TYR A 680 -18.11 -11.14 -14.43
C TYR A 680 -16.84 -10.71 -13.69
N GLU A 681 -17.03 -10.14 -12.49
CA GLU A 681 -15.98 -9.98 -11.47
C GLU A 681 -16.40 -10.81 -10.24
N HIS A 682 -15.46 -11.55 -9.65
CA HIS A 682 -15.73 -12.48 -8.56
C HIS A 682 -14.75 -12.32 -7.40
N GLU A 683 -15.26 -12.31 -6.17
CA GLU A 683 -14.46 -12.47 -4.94
C GLU A 683 -14.96 -13.73 -4.21
N VAL A 684 -14.04 -14.61 -3.80
CA VAL A 684 -14.38 -15.91 -3.16
C VAL A 684 -13.75 -15.99 -1.78
N LYS A 685 -14.57 -16.24 -0.77
CA LYS A 685 -14.13 -16.58 0.59
C LYS A 685 -14.64 -17.96 0.96
N ILE A 686 -13.76 -18.95 0.97
CA ILE A 686 -14.11 -20.29 1.49
C ILE A 686 -14.35 -20.16 3.00
N GLU A 687 -15.50 -20.67 3.43
CA GLU A 687 -15.88 -20.71 4.84
C GLU A 687 -15.47 -22.06 5.41
N LEU A 688 -16.03 -23.12 4.83
CA LEU A 688 -15.98 -24.48 5.35
C LEU A 688 -15.61 -25.49 4.26
N VAL A 689 -14.87 -26.53 4.64
CA VAL A 689 -14.68 -27.74 3.84
C VAL A 689 -14.95 -28.95 4.72
N ARG A 690 -15.84 -29.83 4.30
CA ARG A 690 -16.12 -31.13 4.93
C ARG A 690 -15.79 -32.25 3.95
N GLN A 691 -15.04 -33.25 4.41
CA GLN A 691 -14.76 -34.48 3.67
C GLN A 691 -14.86 -35.64 4.66
N GLU A 692 -15.58 -36.70 4.29
CA GLU A 692 -15.84 -37.85 5.18
C GLU A 692 -14.62 -38.80 5.21
N GLY A 693 -13.56 -38.35 5.86
CA GLY A 693 -12.27 -39.04 5.92
C GLY A 693 -11.33 -38.72 4.74
N ASN A 694 -10.02 -38.84 4.98
CA ASN A 694 -8.96 -38.37 4.08
C ASN A 694 -8.92 -39.05 2.69
N THR A 695 -9.68 -40.13 2.48
CA THR A 695 -9.75 -40.92 1.24
C THR A 695 -11.10 -40.82 0.52
N SER A 696 -12.11 -40.17 1.09
CA SER A 696 -13.44 -40.11 0.47
C SER A 696 -13.43 -39.34 -0.85
N ASN A 697 -14.09 -39.90 -1.86
CA ASN A 697 -14.26 -39.27 -3.17
C ASN A 697 -15.42 -38.26 -3.20
N ASN A 698 -16.09 -37.99 -2.07
CA ASN A 698 -17.10 -36.93 -1.95
C ASN A 698 -16.66 -35.90 -0.90
N ALA A 699 -16.94 -34.63 -1.16
CA ALA A 699 -16.69 -33.54 -0.23
C ALA A 699 -17.74 -32.42 -0.41
N VAL A 700 -17.91 -31.60 0.62
CA VAL A 700 -18.79 -30.42 0.62
C VAL A 700 -17.96 -29.19 0.94
N VAL A 701 -18.14 -28.12 0.16
CA VAL A 701 -17.50 -26.82 0.40
C VAL A 701 -18.58 -25.76 0.55
N GLU A 702 -18.49 -24.93 1.59
CA GLU A 702 -19.32 -23.73 1.72
C GLU A 702 -18.42 -22.50 1.52
N ALA A 703 -18.86 -21.57 0.67
CA ALA A 703 -18.14 -20.36 0.34
C ALA A 703 -19.08 -19.18 0.17
N THR A 704 -18.72 -18.02 0.70
CA THR A 704 -19.30 -16.74 0.28
C THR A 704 -18.65 -16.33 -1.03
N VAL A 705 -19.47 -16.10 -2.06
CA VAL A 705 -19.09 -15.56 -3.36
C VAL A 705 -19.75 -14.20 -3.52
N LYS A 706 -18.94 -13.16 -3.73
CA LYS A 706 -19.43 -11.87 -4.24
C LYS A 706 -19.26 -11.88 -5.76
N GLU A 707 -20.30 -11.50 -6.48
CA GLU A 707 -20.36 -11.56 -7.93
C GLU A 707 -20.93 -10.24 -8.48
N ILE A 708 -20.16 -9.54 -9.31
CA ILE A 708 -20.64 -8.41 -10.10
C ILE A 708 -20.83 -8.91 -11.53
N THR A 709 -22.05 -8.80 -12.04
CA THR A 709 -22.44 -9.27 -13.38
C THR A 709 -22.87 -8.11 -14.25
N HIS A 710 -22.17 -7.89 -15.37
CA HIS A 710 -22.55 -6.95 -16.41
C HIS A 710 -23.21 -7.71 -17.57
N PHE A 711 -24.49 -7.47 -17.84
CA PHE A 711 -25.28 -8.19 -18.86
C PHE A 711 -25.29 -7.44 -20.19
N TYR A 712 -24.99 -8.12 -21.29
CA TYR A 712 -24.94 -7.55 -22.64
C TYR A 712 -25.86 -8.30 -23.61
N ARG A 713 -26.37 -7.60 -24.63
CA ARG A 713 -27.06 -8.20 -25.79
C ARG A 713 -26.53 -7.55 -27.06
N GLY A 714 -25.76 -8.29 -27.85
CA GLY A 714 -24.80 -7.65 -28.76
C GLY A 714 -23.82 -6.79 -27.96
N GLU A 715 -23.38 -5.67 -28.51
CA GLU A 715 -22.42 -4.76 -27.86
C GLU A 715 -23.06 -3.91 -26.75
N ASN A 716 -24.39 -3.78 -26.74
CA ASN A 716 -25.12 -2.95 -25.78
C ASN A 716 -25.18 -3.60 -24.40
N LEU A 717 -24.63 -2.91 -23.39
CA LEU A 717 -24.91 -3.17 -21.98
C LEU A 717 -26.42 -3.03 -21.73
N GLN A 718 -26.98 -3.90 -20.89
CA GLN A 718 -28.41 -3.94 -20.58
C GLN A 718 -28.68 -3.59 -19.11
N THR A 719 -27.89 -4.14 -18.20
CA THR A 719 -27.97 -3.89 -16.75
C THR A 719 -26.72 -4.45 -16.06
N SER A 720 -26.47 -4.03 -14.82
CA SER A 720 -25.49 -4.64 -13.92
C SER A 720 -26.15 -5.09 -12.62
N GLY A 721 -25.73 -6.24 -12.11
CA GLY A 721 -26.13 -6.78 -10.82
C GLY A 721 -24.92 -6.99 -9.91
N ARG A 722 -25.11 -6.81 -8.60
CA ARG A 722 -24.14 -7.19 -7.57
C ARG A 722 -24.82 -8.12 -6.58
N GLU A 723 -24.33 -9.34 -6.48
CA GLU A 723 -24.86 -10.39 -5.61
C GLU A 723 -23.78 -10.81 -4.61
N ALA A 724 -24.18 -11.17 -3.40
CA ALA A 724 -23.32 -11.75 -2.38
C ALA A 724 -24.02 -13.00 -1.84
N LEU A 725 -23.59 -14.17 -2.30
CA LEU A 725 -24.27 -15.43 -2.08
C LEU A 725 -23.38 -16.38 -1.29
N ARG A 726 -23.93 -16.97 -0.22
CA ARG A 726 -23.34 -18.13 0.43
C ARG A 726 -23.74 -19.36 -0.35
N VAL A 727 -22.78 -20.08 -0.92
CA VAL A 727 -23.02 -21.21 -1.83
C VAL A 727 -22.35 -22.46 -1.28
N ARG A 728 -23.14 -23.53 -1.19
CA ARG A 728 -22.66 -24.89 -0.95
C ARG A 728 -22.40 -25.58 -2.28
N TYR A 729 -21.22 -26.17 -2.41
CA TYR A 729 -20.77 -26.98 -3.53
C TYR A 729 -20.64 -28.44 -3.08
N ASP A 730 -21.39 -29.35 -3.69
CA ASP A 730 -21.16 -30.79 -3.51
C ASP A 730 -20.18 -31.25 -4.59
N LEU A 731 -19.03 -31.77 -4.15
CA LEU A 731 -17.91 -32.15 -5.00
C LEU A 731 -17.76 -33.68 -5.05
N THR A 732 -17.43 -34.20 -6.23
CA THR A 732 -17.08 -35.61 -6.44
C THR A 732 -15.74 -35.71 -7.16
N ARG A 733 -14.89 -36.64 -6.70
CA ARG A 733 -13.55 -36.88 -7.24
C ARG A 733 -13.59 -37.96 -8.32
N GLN A 734 -13.03 -37.67 -9.49
CA GLN A 734 -12.90 -38.61 -10.62
C GLN A 734 -11.53 -38.44 -11.28
N GLN A 735 -10.89 -39.56 -11.66
CA GLN A 735 -9.58 -39.57 -12.34
C GLN A 735 -8.54 -38.69 -11.62
N LYS A 736 -8.49 -38.80 -10.27
CA LYS A 736 -7.70 -37.97 -9.33
C LYS A 736 -8.09 -36.48 -9.22
N SER A 737 -8.84 -35.92 -10.18
CA SER A 737 -9.40 -34.56 -10.16
C SER A 737 -10.68 -34.42 -9.32
N TRP A 738 -10.96 -33.23 -8.78
CA TRP A 738 -12.24 -32.89 -8.13
C TRP A 738 -13.14 -32.13 -9.11
N ARG A 739 -14.45 -32.44 -9.11
CA ARG A 739 -15.47 -31.82 -9.97
C ARG A 739 -16.70 -31.41 -9.17
N ILE A 740 -17.35 -30.32 -9.55
CA ILE A 740 -18.61 -29.86 -8.94
C ILE A 740 -19.76 -30.67 -9.53
N ARG A 741 -20.50 -31.37 -8.66
CA ARG A 741 -21.69 -32.16 -9.03
C ARG A 741 -22.98 -31.37 -8.84
N ASN A 742 -23.04 -30.53 -7.80
CA ASN A 742 -24.21 -29.75 -7.43
C ASN A 742 -23.79 -28.43 -6.76
N MET A 743 -24.67 -27.42 -6.83
CA MET A 743 -24.51 -26.10 -6.22
C MET A 743 -25.87 -25.68 -5.64
N THR A 744 -25.90 -25.33 -4.36
CA THR A 744 -27.09 -24.75 -3.71
C THR A 744 -26.73 -23.46 -3.00
N ILE A 745 -27.57 -22.43 -3.17
CA ILE A 745 -27.50 -21.22 -2.34
C ILE A 745 -27.97 -21.61 -0.93
N VAL A 746 -27.26 -21.16 0.08
CA VAL A 746 -27.59 -21.34 1.49
C VAL A 746 -28.07 -19.99 2.01
N GLU A 747 -29.28 -19.94 2.55
CA GLU A 747 -29.79 -18.73 3.21
C GLU A 747 -28.93 -18.40 4.45
N SER A 748 -28.75 -17.10 4.72
CA SER A 748 -27.74 -16.55 5.64
C SER A 748 -28.15 -16.62 7.11
#